data_AF-A0A7W7VB51-F1
#
_entry.id   AF-A0A7W7VB51-F1
#
_cell.length_a   1.000
_cell.length_b   1.000
_cell.length_c   1.000
_cell.angle_alpha   90.00
_cell.angle_beta   90.00
_cell.angle_gamma   90.00
#
_symmetry.space_group_name_H-M   'P 1'
#
loop_
_entity.id
_entity.type
_entity.pdbx_description
1 polymer ?
#
loop_
_entity_poly.entity_id
_entity_poly.type
_entity_poly.pdbx_seq_one_letter_code
_entity_poly.pdbx_strand_id
1 'polypeptide(L)'
;MALHLWDVYLSENQRVRIAEGMRLAGEPERARAVVGLCAGLHDIGKLSGFQFCSWHGSQYLSAELGGDRMKMSVERFGHDVAGLQSAKEVLAGLGFAADEDLRVAERLAEVIGGHHGRFHRVEDGIAPAFLGGAAWARQRVAHAAVVHESLGAPETPGVFKASAAVLVTGVVILADWLVSQEGYLRERQRGLEPVLADHFKRSQQDAPRLLAEAGLARVELQRKGFAEAYGIRGEPNPLQRSVMDELREAVGEGRRGGIFLVTAAPGDGKSETALEAERVLSEAFGTQGYAFMLPTMATSDQMHGRVAKALLRQSGEDAGLTLVHSMAWLNSAYADEDLDAQSVLTCDGNEVGEGSRRAEADMRPQRWLRGPKRPLLAQFAVGTIDQALMAVLPVRHNALRLLALSGKTFIVDEAHAYDPYMQVLLGRLLNWLGAYGVPVVLLSATLPASVSDRLIKEYLQGAGHKTRALSRRAFPAPYPGWLYVDGESGRATQISPARQQEQAHARSMKLGIVVEPVTHGSSDARARLAVIERLLKPVSEGEGGTALVVCNTVGDAQDTYLRLRERFDKRSHEQGGSVQLLHARFPGDVREARTREVIEGLGRTGPRPLRRIVVATQVVEQSLDLDADIVISDLAPLSLLLQRAGRCWRHENHWTRHGYPDGRGRPAWASGPRLVVLDPIADGGKTPQQWGEVYSEHLLVTTSRTLAGIKGGFISIPGDVQGLVEAVHGDNEDFDWNNPGSSEAKAWTAHQGKEMAERSMAGLLAVPRARSVSALHDLHDLPGEEDEWEVSTRLGADSVRLLCAYVQEDGQVTLDLEGEQLLPEAGSDGKMTVSSVREVMRRTIPVRADWLKEADPDSIAPPKSWMEHPMLADLRVLRQPVQGGSARAVKVGGRTLRLDKDCGLLRR
;
A
#
# COMPACT_ATOMS: atom_id res chain seq x y z
N MET A 1 9.27 -28.45 3.00
CA MET A 1 9.20 -27.04 2.56
C MET A 1 9.69 -26.06 3.63
N ALA A 2 9.08 -25.98 4.83
CA ALA A 2 9.47 -25.00 5.87
C ALA A 2 10.97 -24.97 6.21
N LEU A 3 11.62 -26.14 6.31
CA LEU A 3 13.07 -26.24 6.49
C LEU A 3 13.87 -25.56 5.37
N HIS A 4 13.44 -25.74 4.12
CA HIS A 4 14.08 -25.10 2.98
C HIS A 4 13.83 -23.59 2.97
N LEU A 5 12.61 -23.15 3.29
CA LEU A 5 12.29 -21.72 3.46
C LEU A 5 13.18 -21.07 4.53
N TRP A 6 13.42 -21.75 5.65
CA TRP A 6 14.34 -21.26 6.68
C TRP A 6 15.76 -21.02 6.12
N ASP A 7 16.25 -21.96 5.34
CA ASP A 7 17.63 -21.95 4.83
C ASP A 7 17.83 -20.88 3.75
N VAL A 8 16.90 -20.76 2.80
CA VAL A 8 17.14 -19.97 1.57
C VAL A 8 16.20 -18.77 1.38
N TYR A 9 15.02 -18.77 1.99
CA TYR A 9 14.04 -17.69 1.83
C TYR A 9 14.08 -16.68 2.99
N LEU A 10 14.19 -17.16 4.23
CA LEU A 10 14.30 -16.27 5.38
C LEU A 10 15.60 -15.48 5.32
N SER A 11 15.49 -14.18 5.57
CA SER A 11 16.65 -13.32 5.81
C SER A 11 17.39 -13.73 7.09
N GLU A 12 18.66 -13.33 7.21
CA GLU A 12 19.43 -13.58 8.42
C GLU A 12 18.77 -12.95 9.65
N ASN A 13 18.28 -11.71 9.51
CA ASN A 13 17.56 -11.03 10.58
C ASN A 13 16.34 -11.84 11.06
N GLN A 14 15.51 -12.35 10.16
CA GLN A 14 14.34 -13.16 10.54
C GLN A 14 14.73 -14.41 11.32
N ARG A 15 15.75 -15.16 10.87
CA ARG A 15 16.26 -16.33 11.60
C ARG A 15 16.74 -15.97 13.00
N VAL A 16 17.49 -14.87 13.13
CA VAL A 16 17.98 -14.36 14.42
C VAL A 16 16.82 -13.98 15.33
N ARG A 17 15.81 -13.24 14.83
CA ARG A 17 14.65 -12.83 15.65
C ARG A 17 13.80 -14.01 16.10
N ILE A 18 13.59 -15.01 15.24
CA ILE A 18 12.88 -16.24 15.61
C ILE A 18 13.65 -16.98 16.71
N ALA A 19 14.96 -17.19 16.50
CA ALA A 19 15.82 -17.87 17.48
C ALA A 19 15.87 -17.13 18.83
N GLU A 20 16.04 -15.81 18.84
CA GLU A 20 15.98 -15.00 20.07
C GLU A 20 14.61 -15.08 20.77
N GLY A 21 13.52 -15.12 19.99
CA GLY A 21 12.17 -15.28 20.52
C GLY A 21 11.92 -16.64 21.14
N MET A 22 12.74 -17.63 20.79
CA MET A 22 12.76 -18.97 21.36
C MET A 22 13.80 -19.17 22.49
N ARG A 23 14.61 -18.13 22.80
CA ARG A 23 15.84 -18.23 23.63
C ARG A 23 16.87 -19.24 23.10
N LEU A 24 16.92 -19.42 21.78
CA LEU A 24 17.86 -20.27 21.06
C LEU A 24 18.87 -19.42 20.26
N ALA A 25 19.21 -18.24 20.77
CA ALA A 25 20.19 -17.37 20.12
C ALA A 25 21.56 -18.07 20.08
N GLY A 26 22.13 -18.22 18.88
CA GLY A 26 23.36 -19.01 18.66
C GLY A 26 23.11 -20.50 18.36
N GLU A 27 21.86 -20.97 18.42
CA GLU A 27 21.45 -22.36 18.11
C GLU A 27 20.44 -22.40 16.95
N PRO A 28 20.80 -21.90 15.74
CA PRO A 28 19.85 -21.76 14.62
C PRO A 28 19.26 -23.11 14.17
N GLU A 29 19.98 -24.22 14.31
CA GLU A 29 19.49 -25.55 13.94
C GLU A 29 18.36 -26.05 14.85
N ARG A 30 18.40 -25.76 16.16
CA ARG A 30 17.27 -26.06 17.06
C ARG A 30 16.06 -25.21 16.72
N ALA A 31 16.25 -23.91 16.47
CA ALA A 31 15.16 -23.03 16.07
C ALA A 31 14.52 -23.50 14.74
N ARG A 32 15.36 -23.88 13.77
CA ARG A 32 14.95 -24.47 12.49
C ARG A 32 14.11 -25.73 12.67
N ALA A 33 14.52 -26.63 13.56
CA ALA A 33 13.79 -27.86 13.85
C ALA A 33 12.43 -27.59 14.52
N VAL A 34 12.34 -26.62 15.43
CA VAL A 34 11.06 -26.19 16.03
C VAL A 34 10.13 -25.58 14.98
N VAL A 35 10.64 -24.74 14.06
CA VAL A 35 9.85 -24.23 12.93
C VAL A 35 9.36 -25.37 12.03
N GLY A 36 10.22 -26.34 11.75
CA GLY A 36 9.87 -27.57 11.03
C GLY A 36 8.76 -28.35 11.74
N LEU A 37 8.80 -28.45 13.07
CA LEU A 37 7.80 -29.14 13.87
C LEU A 37 6.44 -28.43 13.78
N CYS A 38 6.40 -27.11 13.95
CA CYS A 38 5.18 -26.33 13.77
C CYS A 38 4.55 -26.55 12.38
N ALA A 39 5.39 -26.52 11.33
CA ALA A 39 4.92 -26.73 9.96
C ALA A 39 4.48 -28.18 9.70
N GLY A 40 5.14 -29.17 10.27
CA GLY A 40 4.77 -30.57 10.12
C GLY A 40 3.49 -30.95 10.87
N LEU A 41 3.15 -30.21 11.93
CA LEU A 41 1.97 -30.47 12.77
C LEU A 41 0.76 -29.57 12.45
N HIS A 42 0.89 -28.60 11.54
CA HIS A 42 -0.19 -27.62 11.26
C HIS A 42 -1.55 -28.27 10.96
N ASP A 43 -1.52 -29.38 10.22
CA ASP A 43 -2.69 -30.11 9.75
C ASP A 43 -3.09 -31.29 10.66
N ILE A 44 -2.50 -31.43 11.85
CA ILE A 44 -2.77 -32.58 12.75
C ILE A 44 -4.26 -32.68 13.13
N GLY A 45 -4.97 -31.56 13.11
CA GLY A 45 -6.40 -31.49 13.33
C GLY A 45 -7.24 -32.15 12.24
N LYS A 46 -6.69 -32.49 11.07
CA LYS A 46 -7.37 -33.32 10.05
C LYS A 46 -7.55 -34.77 10.50
N LEU A 47 -6.80 -35.24 11.51
CA LEU A 47 -7.02 -36.53 12.19
C LEU A 47 -8.14 -36.41 13.22
N SER A 48 -9.33 -36.11 12.71
CA SER A 48 -10.57 -35.84 13.43
C SER A 48 -11.77 -36.19 12.53
N GLY A 49 -12.95 -35.65 12.85
CA GLY A 49 -14.16 -35.81 12.04
C GLY A 49 -13.99 -35.36 10.58
N PHE A 50 -12.96 -34.55 10.29
CA PHE A 50 -12.58 -34.13 8.94
C PHE A 50 -12.43 -35.31 7.96
N GLN A 51 -11.96 -36.48 8.41
CA GLN A 51 -11.81 -37.67 7.54
C GLN A 51 -13.15 -38.16 6.95
N PHE A 52 -14.29 -37.77 7.54
CA PHE A 52 -15.61 -38.11 7.05
C PHE A 52 -16.17 -37.11 6.02
N CYS A 53 -15.47 -36.01 5.74
CA CYS A 53 -15.83 -35.07 4.67
C CYS A 53 -15.67 -35.69 3.27
N SER A 54 -14.81 -36.71 3.13
CA SER A 54 -14.65 -37.49 1.90
C SER A 54 -15.19 -38.90 2.08
N TRP A 55 -16.26 -39.23 1.35
CA TRP A 55 -16.83 -40.58 1.37
C TRP A 55 -15.78 -41.63 0.96
N HIS A 56 -14.99 -41.35 -0.07
CA HIS A 56 -13.92 -42.25 -0.53
C HIS A 56 -12.83 -42.40 0.53
N GLY A 57 -12.40 -41.30 1.17
CA GLY A 57 -11.39 -41.34 2.23
C GLY A 57 -11.83 -42.18 3.45
N SER A 58 -13.11 -42.05 3.85
CA SER A 58 -13.64 -42.76 5.00
C SER A 58 -13.67 -44.29 4.88
N GLN A 59 -13.58 -44.85 3.66
CA GLN A 59 -13.54 -46.30 3.42
C GLN A 59 -12.22 -46.95 3.83
N TYR A 60 -11.14 -46.16 3.94
CA TYR A 60 -9.82 -46.65 4.30
C TYR A 60 -9.56 -46.62 5.82
N LEU A 61 -10.54 -46.15 6.62
CA LEU A 61 -10.42 -46.15 8.08
C LEU A 61 -10.58 -47.56 8.65
N SER A 62 -9.86 -47.85 9.74
CA SER A 62 -10.05 -49.10 10.49
C SER A 62 -11.47 -49.18 11.07
N ALA A 63 -11.97 -50.38 11.36
CA ALA A 63 -13.28 -50.55 12.00
C ALA A 63 -13.39 -49.81 13.34
N GLU A 64 -12.29 -49.71 14.10
CA GLU A 64 -12.21 -48.95 15.36
C GLU A 64 -12.42 -47.45 15.14
N LEU A 65 -11.76 -46.85 14.15
CA LEU A 65 -11.89 -45.41 13.83
C LEU A 65 -13.22 -45.10 13.14
N GLY A 66 -13.66 -45.97 12.22
CA GLY A 66 -14.93 -45.81 11.49
C GLY A 66 -16.16 -45.93 12.38
N GLY A 67 -16.08 -46.69 13.48
CA GLY A 67 -17.16 -46.86 14.46
C GLY A 67 -17.53 -45.58 15.23
N ASP A 68 -16.66 -44.57 15.23
CA ASP A 68 -16.92 -43.28 15.89
C ASP A 68 -17.68 -42.29 14.98
N ARG A 69 -17.94 -42.61 13.70
CA ARG A 69 -18.63 -41.72 12.75
C ARG A 69 -19.96 -41.14 13.28
N MET A 70 -20.73 -41.93 14.03
CA MET A 70 -22.03 -41.51 14.61
C MET A 70 -21.89 -40.77 15.94
N LYS A 71 -20.70 -40.79 16.56
CA LYS A 71 -20.40 -40.15 17.85
C LYS A 71 -19.68 -38.81 17.69
N MET A 72 -19.04 -38.60 16.55
CA MET A 72 -18.32 -37.37 16.24
C MET A 72 -19.30 -36.36 15.65
N SER A 73 -19.34 -35.15 16.24
CA SER A 73 -20.18 -34.06 15.72
C SER A 73 -19.82 -33.77 14.26
N VAL A 74 -20.85 -33.54 13.44
CA VAL A 74 -20.72 -33.08 12.05
C VAL A 74 -20.70 -31.55 11.97
N GLU A 75 -20.79 -30.85 13.11
CA GLU A 75 -20.56 -29.41 13.16
C GLU A 75 -19.18 -29.12 12.54
N ARG A 76 -19.21 -28.31 11.49
CA ARG A 76 -18.05 -28.01 10.65
C ARG A 76 -17.13 -27.02 11.37
N PHE A 77 -16.50 -27.46 12.45
CA PHE A 77 -15.35 -26.74 13.00
C PHE A 77 -14.17 -26.87 12.02
N GLY A 78 -13.44 -25.77 11.83
CA GLY A 78 -12.22 -25.78 11.02
C GLY A 78 -11.18 -26.75 11.60
N HIS A 79 -10.43 -27.44 10.74
CA HIS A 79 -9.41 -28.39 11.21
C HIS A 79 -8.21 -27.71 11.87
N ASP A 80 -8.06 -26.41 11.67
CA ASP A 80 -7.16 -25.53 12.43
C ASP A 80 -7.59 -25.43 13.90
N VAL A 81 -8.87 -25.23 14.18
CA VAL A 81 -9.42 -25.27 15.56
C VAL A 81 -9.24 -26.66 16.17
N ALA A 82 -9.42 -27.72 15.37
CA ALA A 82 -9.13 -29.10 15.79
C ALA A 82 -7.66 -29.30 16.18
N GLY A 83 -6.75 -28.74 15.38
CA GLY A 83 -5.32 -28.76 15.63
C GLY A 83 -4.95 -28.03 16.93
N LEU A 84 -5.49 -26.82 17.12
CA LEU A 84 -5.31 -26.02 18.34
C LEU A 84 -5.70 -26.82 19.61
N GLN A 85 -6.87 -27.47 19.59
CA GLN A 85 -7.36 -28.22 20.75
C GLN A 85 -6.59 -29.52 21.01
N SER A 86 -6.23 -30.25 19.94
CA SER A 86 -5.51 -31.51 20.07
C SER A 86 -4.01 -31.34 20.37
N ALA A 87 -3.45 -30.15 20.13
CA ALA A 87 -2.03 -29.87 20.32
C ALA A 87 -1.53 -30.18 21.75
N LYS A 88 -2.34 -29.91 22.79
CA LYS A 88 -1.95 -30.22 24.18
C LYS A 88 -1.67 -31.70 24.39
N GLU A 89 -2.56 -32.55 23.89
CA GLU A 89 -2.44 -34.01 23.96
C GLU A 89 -1.24 -34.51 23.14
N VAL A 90 -1.09 -33.98 21.92
CA VAL A 90 -0.02 -34.33 21.00
C VAL A 90 1.34 -33.98 21.56
N LEU A 91 1.53 -32.74 22.04
CA LEU A 91 2.80 -32.26 22.59
C LEU A 91 3.20 -33.05 23.85
N ALA A 92 2.24 -33.37 24.73
CA ALA A 92 2.49 -34.23 25.87
C ALA A 92 2.98 -35.62 25.45
N GLY A 93 2.39 -36.20 24.39
CA GLY A 93 2.82 -37.48 23.81
C GLY A 93 4.23 -37.44 23.20
N LEU A 94 4.70 -36.27 22.76
CA LEU A 94 6.06 -36.07 22.26
C LEU A 94 7.10 -35.81 23.36
N GLY A 95 6.70 -35.85 24.64
CA GLY A 95 7.60 -35.58 25.77
C GLY A 95 7.86 -34.10 26.03
N PHE A 96 7.05 -33.19 25.47
CA PHE A 96 7.06 -31.78 25.88
C PHE A 96 6.43 -31.74 27.27
N ALA A 97 7.27 -31.69 28.31
CA ALA A 97 6.83 -31.79 29.69
C ALA A 97 5.81 -30.70 30.03
N ALA A 98 4.78 -31.06 30.81
CA ALA A 98 3.95 -30.10 31.52
C ALA A 98 4.73 -29.52 32.71
N ASP A 99 5.93 -28.99 32.48
CA ASP A 99 6.61 -28.17 33.48
C ASP A 99 6.05 -26.75 33.44
N GLU A 100 6.21 -26.03 34.55
CA GLU A 100 5.55 -24.80 35.03
C GLU A 100 5.25 -23.67 34.01
N ASP A 101 5.74 -23.74 32.77
CA ASP A 101 5.51 -22.81 31.66
C ASP A 101 4.53 -23.38 30.61
N LEU A 102 3.24 -23.46 30.97
CA LEU A 102 2.09 -23.72 30.06
C LEU A 102 2.14 -22.89 28.76
N ARG A 103 2.86 -21.76 28.78
CA ARG A 103 2.96 -20.76 27.70
C ARG A 103 3.63 -21.25 26.41
N VAL A 104 4.57 -22.21 26.45
CA VAL A 104 5.26 -22.67 25.22
C VAL A 104 4.38 -23.64 24.42
N ALA A 105 3.78 -24.62 25.11
CA ALA A 105 2.84 -25.55 24.50
C ALA A 105 1.61 -24.83 23.95
N GLU A 106 1.07 -23.86 24.71
CA GLU A 106 0.02 -22.95 24.24
C GLU A 106 0.44 -22.21 22.97
N ARG A 107 1.67 -21.65 22.93
CA ARG A 107 2.14 -20.92 21.74
C ARG A 107 2.28 -21.82 20.52
N LEU A 108 2.78 -23.05 20.68
CA LEU A 108 2.86 -24.04 19.61
C LEU A 108 1.46 -24.37 19.09
N ALA A 109 0.50 -24.55 20.00
CA ALA A 109 -0.90 -24.78 19.66
C ALA A 109 -1.52 -23.60 18.90
N GLU A 110 -1.27 -22.35 19.33
CA GLU A 110 -1.73 -21.15 18.62
C GLU A 110 -1.14 -21.05 17.20
N VAL A 111 0.13 -21.42 17.00
CA VAL A 111 0.75 -21.46 15.67
C VAL A 111 0.07 -22.50 14.78
N ILE A 112 -0.19 -23.70 15.33
CA ILE A 112 -0.91 -24.78 14.63
C ILE A 112 -2.33 -24.32 14.29
N GLY A 113 -3.05 -23.72 15.22
CA GLY A 113 -4.41 -23.22 15.00
C GLY A 113 -4.50 -21.97 14.12
N GLY A 114 -3.39 -21.27 13.89
CA GLY A 114 -3.36 -20.01 13.15
C GLY A 114 -3.09 -20.14 11.65
N HIS A 115 -2.85 -21.36 11.13
CA HIS A 115 -2.29 -21.54 9.79
C HIS A 115 -3.24 -21.23 8.63
N HIS A 116 -4.53 -21.02 8.86
CA HIS A 116 -5.46 -20.47 7.85
C HIS A 116 -5.55 -18.95 7.87
N GLY A 117 -4.61 -18.31 8.57
CA GLY A 117 -4.48 -16.87 8.62
C GLY A 117 -5.34 -16.20 9.69
N ARG A 118 -6.01 -16.93 10.57
CA ARG A 118 -6.71 -16.38 11.74
C ARG A 118 -6.32 -17.14 12.99
N PHE A 119 -5.98 -16.43 14.05
CA PHE A 119 -5.73 -17.03 15.36
C PHE A 119 -7.05 -17.12 16.14
N HIS A 120 -7.30 -18.29 16.73
CA HIS A 120 -8.54 -18.57 17.45
C HIS A 120 -8.34 -18.54 18.95
N ARG A 121 -9.38 -18.13 19.68
CA ARG A 121 -9.44 -18.30 21.12
C ARG A 121 -9.84 -19.74 21.42
N VAL A 122 -9.20 -20.35 22.42
CA VAL A 122 -9.67 -21.64 22.95
C VAL A 122 -10.96 -21.37 23.71
N GLU A 123 -12.11 -21.79 23.16
CA GLU A 123 -13.40 -21.68 23.84
C GLU A 123 -13.59 -22.84 24.83
N ASP A 124 -13.89 -22.52 26.09
CA ASP A 124 -14.32 -23.48 27.09
C ASP A 124 -15.72 -23.99 26.73
N GLY A 125 -15.82 -25.16 26.08
CA GLY A 125 -17.11 -25.80 25.80
C GLY A 125 -17.25 -26.51 24.45
N ILE A 126 -16.29 -26.39 23.53
CA ILE A 126 -16.33 -27.16 22.28
C ILE A 126 -16.21 -28.65 22.63
N ALA A 127 -17.22 -29.43 22.24
CA ALA A 127 -17.30 -30.84 22.61
C ALA A 127 -16.11 -31.63 22.02
N PRO A 128 -15.26 -32.30 22.83
CA PRO A 128 -14.17 -33.15 22.34
C PRO A 128 -14.62 -34.27 21.38
N ALA A 129 -15.93 -34.48 21.27
CA ALA A 129 -16.56 -35.43 20.37
C ALA A 129 -16.07 -35.29 18.92
N PHE A 130 -15.82 -34.08 18.39
CA PHE A 130 -15.35 -33.94 16.99
C PHE A 130 -13.87 -34.36 16.78
N LEU A 131 -13.07 -34.42 17.85
CA LEU A 131 -11.70 -34.95 17.82
C LEU A 131 -11.65 -36.48 17.90
N GLY A 132 -12.76 -37.12 18.29
CA GLY A 132 -12.88 -38.58 18.39
C GLY A 132 -12.28 -39.13 19.68
N GLY A 133 -12.47 -40.43 19.91
CA GLY A 133 -12.03 -41.09 21.14
C GLY A 133 -10.52 -41.39 21.23
N ALA A 134 -10.15 -42.25 22.19
CA ALA A 134 -8.77 -42.63 22.47
C ALA A 134 -7.99 -43.19 21.27
N ALA A 135 -8.67 -43.83 20.32
CA ALA A 135 -8.05 -44.35 19.09
C ALA A 135 -7.54 -43.23 18.17
N TRP A 136 -8.34 -42.17 18.00
CA TRP A 136 -7.98 -40.99 17.22
C TRP A 136 -6.81 -40.22 17.87
N ALA A 137 -6.88 -40.08 19.20
CA ALA A 137 -5.81 -39.60 20.07
C ALA A 137 -4.47 -40.30 19.82
N ARG A 138 -4.44 -41.65 19.91
CA ARG A 138 -3.24 -42.45 19.61
C ARG A 138 -2.70 -42.21 18.21
N GLN A 139 -3.57 -42.08 17.20
CA GLN A 139 -3.14 -41.81 15.83
C GLN A 139 -2.52 -40.43 15.68
N ARG A 140 -3.06 -39.39 16.32
CA ARG A 140 -2.46 -38.04 16.32
C ARG A 140 -1.05 -38.07 16.92
N VAL A 141 -0.88 -38.69 18.09
CA VAL A 141 0.43 -38.83 18.72
C VAL A 141 1.40 -39.62 17.83
N ALA A 142 0.95 -40.72 17.22
CA ALA A 142 1.79 -41.54 16.34
C ALA A 142 2.25 -40.77 15.09
N HIS A 143 1.35 -40.02 14.43
CA HIS A 143 1.73 -39.19 13.28
C HIS A 143 2.70 -38.07 13.69
N ALA A 144 2.44 -37.43 14.81
CA ALA A 144 3.30 -36.39 15.34
C ALA A 144 4.69 -36.92 15.72
N ALA A 145 4.78 -38.14 16.28
CA ALA A 145 6.04 -38.77 16.64
C ALA A 145 6.93 -39.01 15.42
N VAL A 146 6.36 -39.47 14.30
CA VAL A 146 7.11 -39.63 13.04
C VAL A 146 7.67 -38.29 12.54
N VAL A 147 6.85 -37.23 12.59
CA VAL A 147 7.31 -35.87 12.21
C VAL A 147 8.43 -35.40 13.13
N HIS A 148 8.27 -35.57 14.44
CA HIS A 148 9.24 -35.18 15.46
C HIS A 148 10.57 -35.92 15.28
N GLU A 149 10.56 -37.24 15.12
CA GLU A 149 11.75 -38.07 14.88
C GLU A 149 12.44 -37.70 13.55
N SER A 150 11.68 -37.47 12.49
CA SER A 150 12.21 -37.07 11.18
C SER A 150 12.95 -35.72 11.20
N LEU A 151 12.66 -34.89 12.21
CA LEU A 151 13.30 -33.60 12.45
C LEU A 151 14.46 -33.69 13.46
N GLY A 152 14.85 -34.91 13.87
CA GLY A 152 15.91 -35.13 14.86
C GLY A 152 15.44 -34.95 16.31
N ALA A 153 14.15 -35.16 16.57
CA ALA A 153 13.52 -35.06 17.89
C ALA A 153 13.80 -33.73 18.61
N PRO A 154 13.36 -32.58 18.04
CA PRO A 154 13.61 -31.27 18.64
C PRO A 154 13.08 -31.16 20.07
N GLU A 155 13.91 -30.65 20.97
CA GLU A 155 13.53 -30.34 22.34
C GLU A 155 12.63 -29.10 22.44
N THR A 156 11.87 -29.00 23.53
CA THR A 156 11.05 -27.82 23.82
C THR A 156 11.91 -26.57 24.03
N PRO A 157 11.65 -25.45 23.34
CA PRO A 157 12.37 -24.21 23.60
C PRO A 157 11.96 -23.65 24.97
N GLY A 158 12.90 -22.98 25.67
CA GLY A 158 12.65 -22.46 27.01
C GLY A 158 11.63 -21.30 27.07
N VAL A 159 11.38 -20.62 25.96
CA VAL A 159 10.33 -19.60 25.79
C VAL A 159 9.86 -19.66 24.34
N PHE A 160 8.62 -19.27 24.05
CA PHE A 160 8.21 -18.96 22.68
C PHE A 160 7.41 -17.64 22.66
N LYS A 161 8.10 -16.54 22.35
CA LYS A 161 7.47 -15.20 22.33
C LYS A 161 6.46 -15.07 21.19
N ALA A 162 5.37 -14.34 21.45
CA ALA A 162 4.32 -14.07 20.48
C ALA A 162 4.86 -13.52 19.15
N SER A 163 5.77 -12.54 19.18
CA SER A 163 6.36 -11.96 17.97
C SER A 163 7.11 -12.99 17.10
N ALA A 164 7.84 -13.94 17.71
CA ALA A 164 8.49 -15.00 16.95
C ALA A 164 7.46 -15.99 16.40
N ALA A 165 6.45 -16.34 17.21
CA ALA A 165 5.37 -17.24 16.79
C ALA A 165 4.60 -16.70 15.58
N VAL A 166 4.35 -15.39 15.49
CA VAL A 166 3.75 -14.75 14.31
C VAL A 166 4.58 -14.99 13.04
N LEU A 167 5.90 -14.82 13.10
CA LEU A 167 6.78 -15.11 11.96
C LEU A 167 6.74 -16.60 11.60
N VAL A 168 6.78 -17.49 12.60
CA VAL A 168 6.69 -18.93 12.39
C VAL A 168 5.36 -19.30 11.73
N THR A 169 4.22 -18.75 12.17
CA THR A 169 2.92 -18.95 11.52
C THR A 169 2.95 -18.51 10.06
N GLY A 170 3.56 -17.35 9.74
CA GLY A 170 3.77 -16.94 8.36
C GLY A 170 4.55 -17.96 7.53
N VAL A 171 5.58 -18.58 8.12
CA VAL A 171 6.39 -19.63 7.45
C VAL A 171 5.58 -20.90 7.25
N VAL A 172 4.76 -21.28 8.23
CA VAL A 172 3.86 -22.43 8.13
C VAL A 172 2.86 -22.23 6.99
N ILE A 173 2.21 -21.06 6.92
CA ILE A 173 1.27 -20.69 5.85
C ILE A 173 1.97 -20.79 4.48
N LEU A 174 3.14 -20.16 4.35
CA LEU A 174 3.89 -20.16 3.09
C LEU A 174 4.31 -21.58 2.68
N ALA A 175 4.75 -22.39 3.64
CA ALA A 175 5.16 -23.76 3.41
C ALA A 175 4.00 -24.62 2.91
N ASP A 176 2.81 -24.49 3.53
CA ASP A 176 1.59 -25.17 3.12
C ASP A 176 1.19 -24.75 1.70
N TRP A 177 1.09 -23.45 1.40
CA TRP A 177 0.70 -22.97 0.08
C TRP A 177 1.62 -23.42 -1.06
N LEU A 178 2.94 -23.56 -0.79
CA LEU A 178 3.89 -24.01 -1.80
C LEU A 178 3.75 -25.50 -2.11
N VAL A 179 3.40 -26.34 -1.13
CA VAL A 179 3.22 -27.79 -1.33
C VAL A 179 1.77 -28.18 -1.65
N SER A 180 0.83 -27.25 -1.53
CA SER A 180 -0.60 -27.43 -1.85
C SER A 180 -0.97 -27.05 -3.29
N GLN A 181 0.03 -26.88 -4.16
CA GLN A 181 -0.17 -26.68 -5.60
C GLN A 181 -0.72 -27.96 -6.24
N GLU A 182 -1.86 -27.86 -6.93
CA GLU A 182 -2.58 -29.04 -7.45
C GLU A 182 -1.73 -29.89 -8.40
N GLY A 183 -0.98 -29.25 -9.29
CA GLY A 183 -0.09 -29.94 -10.24
C GLY A 183 0.97 -30.79 -9.54
N TYR A 184 1.58 -30.25 -8.48
CA TYR A 184 2.57 -30.95 -7.66
C TYR A 184 1.94 -32.12 -6.89
N LEU A 185 0.78 -31.90 -6.27
CA LEU A 185 0.08 -32.96 -5.52
C LEU A 185 -0.34 -34.13 -6.42
N ARG A 186 -0.89 -33.84 -7.61
CA ARG A 186 -1.26 -34.87 -8.60
C ARG A 186 -0.04 -35.67 -9.07
N GLU A 187 1.12 -35.03 -9.23
CA GLU A 187 2.38 -35.70 -9.57
C GLU A 187 2.83 -36.63 -8.42
N ARG A 188 2.83 -36.14 -7.18
CA ARG A 188 3.19 -36.93 -5.99
C ARG A 188 2.29 -38.14 -5.78
N GLN A 189 1.00 -38.02 -6.03
CA GLN A 189 0.03 -39.11 -5.86
C GLN A 189 0.22 -40.26 -6.86
N ARG A 190 0.91 -40.06 -8.00
CA ARG A 190 1.17 -41.13 -8.97
C ARG A 190 2.14 -42.19 -8.48
N GLY A 191 2.96 -41.87 -7.48
CA GLY A 191 3.92 -42.80 -6.90
C GLY A 191 4.36 -42.31 -5.53
N LEU A 192 3.75 -42.88 -4.48
CA LEU A 192 4.09 -42.65 -3.09
C LEU A 192 5.20 -43.61 -2.65
N GLU A 193 6.13 -43.11 -1.85
CA GLU A 193 7.19 -43.91 -1.26
C GLU A 193 6.63 -44.87 -0.20
N PRO A 194 7.13 -46.11 -0.12
CA PRO A 194 6.66 -47.08 0.88
C PRO A 194 7.14 -46.76 2.31
N VAL A 195 8.15 -45.89 2.45
CA VAL A 195 8.78 -45.52 3.73
C VAL A 195 8.70 -44.01 3.91
N LEU A 196 8.27 -43.56 5.09
CA LEU A 196 8.06 -42.14 5.41
C LEU A 196 9.37 -41.31 5.36
N ALA A 197 10.51 -41.91 5.71
CA ALA A 197 11.81 -41.26 5.60
C ALA A 197 12.20 -40.95 4.13
N ASP A 198 11.91 -41.88 3.21
CA ASP A 198 12.14 -41.67 1.77
C ASP A 198 11.18 -40.61 1.21
N HIS A 199 9.92 -40.62 1.68
CA HIS A 199 8.95 -39.59 1.34
C HIS A 199 9.45 -38.19 1.73
N PHE A 200 9.92 -38.04 2.98
CA PHE A 200 10.47 -36.79 3.49
C PHE A 200 11.70 -36.34 2.70
N LYS A 201 12.64 -37.25 2.42
CA LYS A 201 13.83 -36.96 1.62
C LYS A 201 13.49 -36.48 0.21
N ARG A 202 12.54 -37.12 -0.48
CA ARG A 202 12.08 -36.67 -1.80
C ARG A 202 11.41 -35.30 -1.71
N SER A 203 10.58 -35.06 -0.69
CA SER A 203 9.97 -33.73 -0.49
C SER A 203 10.99 -32.63 -0.21
N GLN A 204 12.14 -32.95 0.39
CA GLN A 204 13.27 -32.01 0.52
C GLN A 204 13.92 -31.72 -0.83
N GLN A 205 14.05 -32.72 -1.71
CA GLN A 205 14.58 -32.57 -3.07
C GLN A 205 13.65 -31.74 -3.98
N ASP A 206 12.34 -31.84 -3.78
CA ASP A 206 11.34 -31.07 -4.55
C ASP A 206 11.28 -29.58 -4.13
N ALA A 207 11.66 -29.26 -2.89
CA ALA A 207 11.46 -27.93 -2.32
C ALA A 207 12.16 -26.78 -3.08
N PRO A 208 13.44 -26.90 -3.51
CA PRO A 208 14.09 -25.86 -4.31
C PRO A 208 13.36 -25.54 -5.61
N ARG A 209 12.86 -26.58 -6.29
CA ARG A 209 12.11 -26.42 -7.54
C ARG A 209 10.81 -25.66 -7.31
N LEU A 210 10.02 -26.05 -6.31
CA LEU A 210 8.76 -25.39 -5.97
C LEU A 210 8.97 -23.92 -5.57
N LEU A 211 10.04 -23.60 -4.85
CA LEU A 211 10.38 -22.23 -4.47
C LEU A 211 10.76 -21.38 -5.70
N ALA A 212 11.57 -21.94 -6.59
CA ALA A 212 12.00 -21.28 -7.82
C ALA A 212 10.83 -21.06 -8.80
N GLU A 213 9.99 -22.07 -9.02
CA GLU A 213 8.77 -21.99 -9.83
C GLU A 213 7.78 -20.96 -9.25
N ALA A 214 7.77 -20.78 -7.93
CA ALA A 214 6.96 -19.75 -7.28
C ALA A 214 7.52 -18.32 -7.43
N GLY A 215 8.75 -18.15 -7.93
CA GLY A 215 9.43 -16.84 -8.02
C GLY A 215 9.96 -16.32 -6.68
N LEU A 216 10.14 -17.21 -5.71
CA LEU A 216 10.66 -16.88 -4.38
C LEU A 216 12.14 -17.25 -4.22
N ALA A 217 12.78 -17.72 -5.29
CA ALA A 217 14.22 -17.92 -5.32
C ALA A 217 14.94 -16.58 -5.15
N ARG A 218 16.07 -16.63 -4.45
CA ARG A 218 16.87 -15.45 -4.16
C ARG A 218 17.57 -14.94 -5.41
N VAL A 219 17.49 -13.62 -5.62
CA VAL A 219 18.22 -12.88 -6.66
C VAL A 219 19.33 -12.08 -5.99
N GLU A 220 20.55 -12.24 -6.49
CA GLU A 220 21.70 -11.45 -6.05
C GLU A 220 21.87 -10.23 -6.95
N LEU A 221 22.00 -9.05 -6.34
CA LEU A 221 22.24 -7.80 -7.07
C LEU A 221 23.74 -7.54 -7.21
N GLN A 222 24.21 -7.33 -8.45
CA GLN A 222 25.54 -6.79 -8.70
C GLN A 222 25.54 -5.30 -8.32
N ARG A 223 26.31 -4.99 -7.28
CA ARG A 223 26.41 -3.65 -6.71
C ARG A 223 27.21 -2.71 -7.61
N LYS A 224 26.53 -2.11 -8.58
CA LYS A 224 27.10 -1.15 -9.54
C LYS A 224 27.29 0.25 -8.95
N GLY A 225 28.02 1.10 -9.66
CA GLY A 225 28.14 2.53 -9.34
C GLY A 225 26.83 3.28 -9.64
N PHE A 226 26.63 4.44 -9.00
CA PHE A 226 25.38 5.22 -9.06
C PHE A 226 24.82 5.41 -10.49
N ALA A 227 25.66 5.93 -11.40
CA ALA A 227 25.25 6.21 -12.78
C ALA A 227 24.79 4.96 -13.53
N GLU A 228 25.48 3.83 -13.33
CA GLU A 228 25.16 2.56 -13.98
C GLU A 228 23.92 1.90 -13.34
N ALA A 229 23.81 1.93 -12.01
CA ALA A 229 22.69 1.35 -11.27
C ALA A 229 21.35 2.00 -11.68
N TYR A 230 21.33 3.33 -11.79
CA TYR A 230 20.08 4.07 -12.08
C TYR A 230 19.94 4.47 -13.55
N GLY A 231 20.96 4.27 -14.38
CA GLY A 231 20.99 4.70 -15.78
C GLY A 231 20.88 6.21 -15.94
N ILE A 232 21.49 6.95 -15.02
CA ILE A 232 21.49 8.42 -14.98
C ILE A 232 22.83 8.90 -15.51
N ARG A 233 22.83 9.83 -16.48
CA ARG A 233 24.05 10.51 -16.91
C ARG A 233 24.41 11.57 -15.86
N GLY A 234 25.60 11.45 -15.26
CA GLY A 234 26.14 12.41 -14.30
C GLY A 234 26.38 11.82 -12.91
N GLU A 235 26.77 12.69 -11.99
CA GLU A 235 27.10 12.34 -10.60
C GLU A 235 25.86 12.39 -9.69
N PRO A 236 25.83 11.60 -8.59
CA PRO A 236 24.81 11.72 -7.55
C PRO A 236 24.74 13.16 -7.03
N ASN A 237 23.54 13.63 -6.70
CA ASN A 237 23.33 14.98 -6.13
C ASN A 237 23.85 15.07 -4.67
N PRO A 238 23.94 16.27 -4.06
CA PRO A 238 24.48 16.41 -2.71
C PRO A 238 23.78 15.55 -1.65
N LEU A 239 22.45 15.45 -1.70
CA LEU A 239 21.67 14.59 -0.80
C LEU A 239 22.06 13.11 -0.97
N GLN A 240 22.08 12.60 -2.20
CA GLN A 240 22.44 11.21 -2.51
C GLN A 240 23.88 10.91 -2.08
N ARG A 241 24.83 11.81 -2.39
CA ARG A 241 26.23 11.69 -1.93
C ARG A 241 26.35 11.65 -0.42
N SER A 242 25.60 12.51 0.30
CA SER A 242 25.66 12.51 1.77
C SER A 242 25.26 11.16 2.36
N VAL A 243 24.31 10.45 1.77
CA VAL A 243 23.93 9.11 2.20
C VAL A 243 25.03 8.10 1.90
N MET A 244 25.57 8.13 0.68
CA MET A 244 26.66 7.23 0.27
C MET A 244 27.92 7.41 1.13
N ASP A 245 28.22 8.64 1.55
CA ASP A 245 29.44 8.98 2.29
C ASP A 245 29.28 8.82 3.82
N GLU A 246 28.14 9.20 4.40
CA GLU A 246 28.00 9.37 5.85
C GLU A 246 27.06 8.32 6.51
N LEU A 247 26.13 7.70 5.78
CA LEU A 247 25.14 6.79 6.40
C LEU A 247 25.80 5.54 7.00
N ARG A 248 26.82 4.98 6.33
CA ARG A 248 27.51 3.78 6.82
C ARG A 248 28.19 4.02 8.18
N GLU A 249 28.79 5.21 8.37
CA GLU A 249 29.35 5.61 9.66
C GLU A 249 28.25 5.85 10.71
N ALA A 250 27.13 6.46 10.29
CA ALA A 250 25.98 6.66 11.17
C ALA A 250 25.39 5.34 11.68
N VAL A 251 25.33 4.30 10.84
CA VAL A 251 24.90 2.94 11.21
C VAL A 251 25.89 2.29 12.18
N GLY A 252 27.19 2.38 11.91
CA GLY A 252 28.24 1.85 12.78
C GLY A 252 28.08 0.35 13.06
N GLU A 253 28.20 -0.06 14.32
CA GLU A 253 28.09 -1.46 14.76
C GLU A 253 26.67 -1.90 15.17
N GLY A 254 25.64 -1.14 14.78
CA GLY A 254 24.25 -1.43 15.16
C GLY A 254 23.80 -2.83 14.75
N ARG A 255 23.09 -3.57 15.63
CA ARG A 255 22.66 -4.95 15.37
C ARG A 255 21.14 -5.16 15.33
N ARG A 256 20.35 -4.10 15.56
CA ARG A 256 18.87 -4.17 15.61
C ARG A 256 18.19 -3.11 14.76
N GLY A 257 18.46 -3.11 13.46
CA GLY A 257 17.82 -2.23 12.49
C GLY A 257 18.00 -0.74 12.81
N GLY A 258 17.29 0.10 12.08
CA GLY A 258 17.17 1.52 12.39
C GLY A 258 16.11 2.18 11.52
N ILE A 259 15.75 3.40 11.89
CA ILE A 259 14.81 4.23 11.12
C ILE A 259 15.56 5.42 10.52
N PHE A 260 15.47 5.55 9.20
CA PHE A 260 16.11 6.57 8.40
C PHE A 260 15.05 7.49 7.79
N LEU A 261 15.04 8.75 8.19
CA LEU A 261 14.09 9.76 7.72
C LEU A 261 14.79 10.74 6.79
N VAL A 262 14.26 10.92 5.58
CA VAL A 262 14.73 11.90 4.60
C VAL A 262 13.65 12.94 4.36
N THR A 263 13.98 14.20 4.60
CA THR A 263 13.10 15.34 4.32
C THR A 263 13.75 16.25 3.30
N ALA A 264 13.23 16.25 2.07
CA ALA A 264 13.78 16.99 0.94
C ALA A 264 12.69 17.36 -0.07
N ALA A 265 12.89 18.42 -0.85
CA ALA A 265 11.88 18.91 -1.79
C ALA A 265 11.55 17.88 -2.89
N PRO A 266 10.34 17.92 -3.48
CA PRO A 266 10.03 17.11 -4.65
C PRO A 266 11.06 17.32 -5.79
N GLY A 267 11.56 16.23 -6.36
CA GLY A 267 12.58 16.27 -7.41
C GLY A 267 14.03 16.27 -6.91
N ASP A 268 14.27 16.21 -5.58
CA ASP A 268 15.62 16.11 -5.00
C ASP A 268 16.23 14.69 -5.09
N GLY A 269 15.63 13.79 -5.86
CA GLY A 269 16.12 12.41 -6.00
C GLY A 269 15.97 11.57 -4.73
N LYS A 270 14.88 11.79 -3.96
CA LYS A 270 14.54 11.01 -2.75
C LYS A 270 14.47 9.50 -3.02
N SER A 271 13.95 9.10 -4.19
CA SER A 271 13.80 7.70 -4.55
C SER A 271 15.15 7.00 -4.71
N GLU A 272 16.09 7.61 -5.44
CA GLU A 272 17.46 7.09 -5.55
C GLU A 272 18.20 7.17 -4.19
N THR A 273 17.94 8.23 -3.40
CA THR A 273 18.46 8.34 -2.01
C THR A 273 18.00 7.17 -1.14
N ALA A 274 16.74 6.75 -1.25
CA ALA A 274 16.21 5.60 -0.52
C ALA A 274 16.83 4.28 -0.94
N LEU A 275 17.10 4.10 -2.24
CA LEU A 275 17.74 2.89 -2.76
C LEU A 275 19.22 2.81 -2.35
N GLU A 276 19.94 3.93 -2.30
CA GLU A 276 21.30 3.96 -1.73
C GLU A 276 21.29 3.74 -0.21
N ALA A 277 20.30 4.29 0.50
CA ALA A 277 20.11 4.01 1.92
C ALA A 277 19.81 2.52 2.16
N GLU A 278 18.93 1.94 1.35
CA GLU A 278 18.61 0.51 1.38
C GLU A 278 19.86 -0.33 1.22
N ARG A 279 20.72 -0.03 0.25
CA ARG A 279 21.98 -0.74 0.01
C ARG A 279 22.89 -0.78 1.24
N VAL A 280 22.98 0.32 1.98
CA VAL A 280 23.78 0.42 3.21
C VAL A 280 23.11 -0.34 4.35
N LEU A 281 21.80 -0.16 4.52
CA LEU A 281 21.04 -0.74 5.64
C LEU A 281 20.87 -2.25 5.50
N SER A 282 20.61 -2.77 4.30
CA SER A 282 20.43 -4.20 4.08
C SER A 282 21.71 -4.99 4.29
N GLU A 283 22.86 -4.40 3.94
CA GLU A 283 24.17 -4.97 4.26
C GLU A 283 24.44 -5.03 5.77
N ALA A 284 24.11 -3.95 6.48
CA ALA A 284 24.35 -3.86 7.92
C ALA A 284 23.44 -4.77 8.74
N PHE A 285 22.18 -4.94 8.32
CA PHE A 285 21.15 -5.64 9.10
C PHE A 285 20.74 -7.00 8.53
N GLY A 286 21.34 -7.44 7.41
CA GLY A 286 21.09 -8.76 6.82
C GLY A 286 19.67 -8.94 6.29
N THR A 287 19.00 -7.85 5.89
CA THR A 287 17.72 -7.91 5.15
C THR A 287 17.95 -8.22 3.68
N GLN A 288 16.94 -8.77 3.02
CA GLN A 288 17.00 -9.21 1.64
C GLN A 288 15.86 -8.59 0.84
N GLY A 289 16.24 -7.66 -0.04
CA GLY A 289 15.31 -6.88 -0.83
C GLY A 289 14.56 -5.82 -0.04
N TYR A 290 13.54 -5.23 -0.65
CA TYR A 290 12.82 -4.09 -0.10
C TYR A 290 11.34 -4.08 -0.47
N ALA A 291 10.55 -3.46 0.39
CA ALA A 291 9.15 -3.14 0.15
C ALA A 291 9.01 -1.62 0.02
N PHE A 292 8.77 -1.13 -1.20
CA PHE A 292 8.65 0.28 -1.51
C PHE A 292 7.17 0.69 -1.58
N MET A 293 6.68 1.35 -0.53
CA MET A 293 5.28 1.66 -0.33
C MET A 293 4.96 3.12 -0.64
N LEU A 294 3.91 3.36 -1.41
CA LEU A 294 3.51 4.70 -1.87
C LEU A 294 2.04 5.02 -1.51
N PRO A 295 1.65 6.31 -1.47
CA PRO A 295 0.31 6.70 -1.05
C PRO A 295 -0.81 6.28 -2.01
N THR A 296 -0.54 6.12 -3.31
CA THR A 296 -1.58 5.78 -4.30
C THR A 296 -1.10 4.81 -5.38
N MET A 297 -2.06 4.17 -6.05
CA MET A 297 -1.79 3.20 -7.13
C MET A 297 -0.99 3.83 -8.27
N ALA A 298 -1.38 5.03 -8.74
CA ALA A 298 -0.70 5.70 -9.84
C ALA A 298 0.79 5.98 -9.53
N THR A 299 1.09 6.40 -8.30
CA THR A 299 2.48 6.58 -7.87
C THR A 299 3.23 5.26 -7.81
N SER A 300 2.55 4.17 -7.42
CA SER A 300 3.12 2.82 -7.34
C SER A 300 3.47 2.27 -8.73
N ASP A 301 2.59 2.44 -9.71
CA ASP A 301 2.83 2.04 -11.11
C ASP A 301 4.09 2.71 -11.68
N GLN A 302 4.20 4.02 -11.48
CA GLN A 302 5.35 4.79 -11.95
C GLN A 302 6.64 4.38 -11.23
N MET A 303 6.58 4.19 -9.91
CA MET A 303 7.74 3.76 -9.13
C MET A 303 8.19 2.35 -9.51
N HIS A 304 7.25 1.44 -9.76
CA HIS A 304 7.54 0.08 -10.23
C HIS A 304 8.36 0.11 -11.52
N GLY A 305 7.96 0.92 -12.51
CA GLY A 305 8.73 1.06 -13.76
C GLY A 305 10.15 1.63 -13.56
N ARG A 306 10.35 2.52 -12.58
CA ARG A 306 11.68 3.06 -12.25
C ARG A 306 12.55 2.02 -11.54
N VAL A 307 11.98 1.33 -10.56
CA VAL A 307 12.64 0.29 -9.78
C VAL A 307 12.99 -0.93 -10.64
N ALA A 308 12.10 -1.36 -11.54
CA ALA A 308 12.35 -2.45 -12.47
C ALA A 308 13.60 -2.21 -13.33
N LYS A 309 13.71 -0.99 -13.89
CA LYS A 309 14.89 -0.58 -14.68
C LYS A 309 16.17 -0.55 -13.84
N ALA A 310 16.09 -0.14 -12.58
CA ALA A 310 17.24 -0.14 -11.68
C ALA A 310 17.67 -1.56 -11.29
N LEU A 311 16.71 -2.45 -11.04
CA LEU A 311 16.97 -3.87 -10.76
C LEU A 311 17.59 -4.56 -11.97
N LEU A 312 17.01 -4.42 -13.17
CA LEU A 312 17.56 -5.00 -14.41
C LEU A 312 19.05 -4.70 -14.60
N ARG A 313 19.42 -3.45 -14.36
CA ARG A 313 20.81 -3.01 -14.50
C ARG A 313 21.71 -3.65 -13.46
N GLN A 314 21.21 -3.94 -12.28
CA GLN A 314 21.98 -4.49 -11.16
C GLN A 314 22.00 -6.02 -11.12
N SER A 315 20.91 -6.72 -11.42
CA SER A 315 20.91 -8.19 -11.45
C SER A 315 21.51 -8.74 -12.74
N GLY A 316 21.38 -8.04 -13.87
CA GLY A 316 21.73 -8.58 -15.20
C GLY A 316 20.77 -9.66 -15.72
N GLU A 317 19.84 -10.10 -14.87
CA GLU A 317 18.75 -11.05 -15.15
C GLU A 317 17.43 -10.53 -14.55
N ASP A 318 16.33 -11.28 -14.74
CA ASP A 318 15.06 -10.92 -14.11
C ASP A 318 15.14 -11.09 -12.58
N ALA A 319 14.93 -9.99 -11.85
CA ALA A 319 14.98 -9.96 -10.40
C ALA A 319 13.63 -10.26 -9.72
N GLY A 320 12.57 -10.57 -10.47
CA GLY A 320 11.26 -10.95 -9.91
C GLY A 320 10.58 -9.84 -9.11
N LEU A 321 10.56 -8.61 -9.64
CA LEU A 321 9.90 -7.46 -9.01
C LEU A 321 8.37 -7.59 -9.06
N THR A 322 7.69 -7.42 -7.93
CA THR A 322 6.22 -7.41 -7.87
C THR A 322 5.63 -6.01 -7.70
N LEU A 323 4.46 -5.81 -8.31
CA LEU A 323 3.59 -4.65 -8.09
C LEU A 323 2.40 -5.06 -7.20
N VAL A 324 2.20 -4.37 -6.08
CA VAL A 324 1.26 -4.73 -5.01
C VAL A 324 0.20 -3.64 -4.81
N HIS A 325 -0.96 -3.81 -5.42
CA HIS A 325 -2.20 -3.08 -5.09
C HIS A 325 -3.42 -3.81 -5.68
N SER A 326 -4.63 -3.42 -5.28
CA SER A 326 -5.91 -4.07 -5.65
C SER A 326 -6.19 -4.16 -7.16
N MET A 327 -5.42 -3.46 -8.00
CA MET A 327 -5.56 -3.41 -9.46
C MET A 327 -4.25 -3.74 -10.19
N ALA A 328 -3.24 -4.26 -9.51
CA ALA A 328 -1.93 -4.50 -10.11
C ALA A 328 -2.03 -5.39 -11.36
N TRP A 329 -2.90 -6.41 -11.32
CA TRP A 329 -3.17 -7.35 -12.42
C TRP A 329 -3.77 -6.70 -13.70
N LEU A 330 -4.29 -5.47 -13.63
CA LEU A 330 -4.79 -4.72 -14.80
C LEU A 330 -3.67 -3.99 -15.55
N ASN A 331 -2.55 -3.75 -14.88
CA ASN A 331 -1.42 -3.05 -15.46
C ASN A 331 -0.84 -3.86 -16.63
N SER A 332 -0.43 -3.19 -17.70
CA SER A 332 0.30 -3.77 -18.85
C SER A 332 1.51 -4.62 -18.46
N ALA A 333 2.06 -4.44 -17.26
CA ALA A 333 3.06 -5.32 -16.66
C ALA A 333 2.60 -6.80 -16.50
N TYR A 334 1.30 -7.07 -16.61
CA TYR A 334 0.69 -8.40 -16.62
C TYR A 334 -0.06 -8.59 -17.96
N ALA A 335 0.36 -9.49 -18.86
CA ALA A 335 -0.29 -9.67 -20.19
C ALA A 335 -1.60 -10.48 -20.13
N ASP A 336 -2.46 -10.38 -21.15
CA ASP A 336 -3.78 -11.05 -21.25
C ASP A 336 -3.70 -12.59 -21.27
N GLU A 337 -2.72 -13.15 -21.97
CA GLU A 337 -2.51 -14.61 -22.09
C GLU A 337 -1.87 -15.23 -20.82
N ASP A 338 -1.34 -14.39 -19.93
CA ASP A 338 -0.62 -14.82 -18.73
C ASP A 338 -1.53 -14.94 -17.50
N LEU A 339 -2.76 -14.43 -17.54
CA LEU A 339 -3.62 -14.31 -16.35
C LEU A 339 -4.40 -15.59 -15.97
N ASP A 340 -4.27 -16.67 -16.74
CA ASP A 340 -4.59 -17.99 -16.22
C ASP A 340 -3.66 -18.22 -15.01
N ALA A 341 -4.16 -18.23 -13.78
CA ALA A 341 -3.36 -18.47 -12.58
C ALA A 341 -3.21 -19.99 -12.35
N GLN A 342 -2.23 -20.43 -11.56
CA GLN A 342 -2.21 -21.83 -11.10
C GLN A 342 -3.26 -21.97 -10.00
N SER A 343 -4.06 -23.05 -10.02
CA SER A 343 -4.90 -23.40 -8.88
C SER A 343 -4.00 -23.77 -7.69
N VAL A 344 -4.02 -22.92 -6.66
CA VAL A 344 -3.50 -23.28 -5.34
C VAL A 344 -4.71 -23.77 -4.55
N LEU A 345 -4.69 -25.04 -4.15
CA LEU A 345 -5.74 -25.60 -3.31
C LEU A 345 -5.59 -24.97 -1.92
N THR A 346 -6.52 -24.10 -1.56
CA THR A 346 -6.66 -23.58 -0.20
C THR A 346 -7.95 -24.10 0.40
N CYS A 347 -8.01 -24.18 1.73
CA CYS A 347 -9.20 -24.62 2.48
C CYS A 347 -10.44 -23.75 2.26
N ASP A 348 -10.27 -22.46 1.91
CA ASP A 348 -11.36 -21.50 1.65
C ASP A 348 -11.92 -21.57 0.21
N GLY A 349 -11.44 -22.51 -0.63
CA GLY A 349 -11.91 -22.72 -2.00
C GLY A 349 -10.81 -22.63 -3.07
N ASN A 350 -11.17 -22.98 -4.31
CA ASN A 350 -10.28 -22.92 -5.48
C ASN A 350 -10.11 -21.48 -5.96
N GLU A 351 -8.87 -21.01 -6.11
CA GLU A 351 -8.57 -19.92 -7.05
C GLU A 351 -8.60 -20.52 -8.49
N VAL A 352 -9.62 -20.18 -9.29
CA VAL A 352 -9.85 -20.65 -10.70
C VAL A 352 -8.92 -19.89 -11.67
N GLY A 353 -8.36 -20.36 -12.81
CA GLY A 353 -8.40 -21.57 -13.65
C GLY A 353 -7.30 -21.51 -14.77
N GLU A 354 -7.36 -22.39 -15.78
CA GLU A 354 -6.26 -23.19 -16.41
C GLU A 354 -5.48 -22.66 -17.66
N GLY A 355 -4.19 -23.04 -17.75
CA GLY A 355 -3.40 -23.50 -18.93
C GLY A 355 -3.17 -22.62 -20.19
N SER A 356 -1.93 -22.20 -20.49
CA SER A 356 -1.00 -22.94 -21.41
C SER A 356 0.48 -22.48 -21.27
N ARG A 357 1.44 -23.28 -21.76
CA ARG A 357 2.91 -23.03 -21.66
C ARG A 357 3.46 -22.35 -22.91
N ARG A 358 4.22 -21.27 -22.74
CA ARG A 358 5.37 -20.87 -23.60
C ARG A 358 6.32 -19.98 -22.80
N ALA A 359 7.62 -20.15 -23.07
CA ALA A 359 8.70 -19.43 -22.42
C ALA A 359 9.11 -18.25 -23.31
N GLU A 360 8.87 -17.02 -22.85
CA GLU A 360 9.57 -15.83 -23.33
C GLU A 360 9.94 -14.92 -22.16
N ALA A 361 11.10 -14.30 -22.29
CA ALA A 361 11.77 -13.51 -21.27
C ALA A 361 11.07 -12.18 -21.06
N ASP A 362 10.60 -11.92 -19.83
CA ASP A 362 10.15 -10.60 -19.42
C ASP A 362 10.26 -10.44 -17.89
N MET A 363 10.48 -9.22 -17.40
CA MET A 363 10.71 -8.90 -15.97
C MET A 363 9.44 -8.99 -15.11
N ARG A 364 8.70 -10.10 -15.22
CA ARG A 364 7.32 -10.26 -14.75
C ARG A 364 7.26 -11.15 -13.51
N PRO A 365 6.36 -10.86 -12.54
CA PRO A 365 6.09 -11.78 -11.43
C PRO A 365 5.71 -13.18 -11.93
N GLN A 366 6.37 -14.19 -11.37
CA GLN A 366 6.01 -15.60 -11.59
C GLN A 366 4.54 -15.86 -11.22
N ARG A 367 3.90 -16.81 -11.92
CA ARG A 367 2.44 -17.07 -11.88
C ARG A 367 1.89 -17.29 -10.47
N TRP A 368 2.67 -17.89 -9.55
CA TRP A 368 2.27 -18.15 -8.16
C TRP A 368 2.21 -16.88 -7.28
N LEU A 369 3.11 -15.91 -7.51
CA LEU A 369 3.19 -14.66 -6.73
C LEU A 369 2.00 -13.71 -6.96
N ARG A 370 1.09 -14.07 -7.86
CA ARG A 370 -0.10 -13.30 -8.21
C ARG A 370 -1.22 -13.56 -7.20
N GLY A 371 -2.17 -12.64 -7.10
CA GLY A 371 -3.26 -12.65 -6.12
C GLY A 371 -3.16 -11.53 -5.08
N PRO A 372 -4.13 -11.38 -4.17
CA PRO A 372 -4.20 -10.22 -3.28
C PRO A 372 -3.20 -10.26 -2.11
N LYS A 373 -2.69 -11.45 -1.75
CA LYS A 373 -1.91 -11.66 -0.52
C LYS A 373 -0.44 -12.03 -0.75
N ARG A 374 -0.12 -12.61 -1.92
CA ARG A 374 1.19 -13.18 -2.26
C ARG A 374 2.25 -12.19 -2.76
N PRO A 375 1.90 -11.10 -3.48
CA PRO A 375 2.92 -10.23 -4.09
C PRO A 375 3.94 -9.63 -3.11
N LEU A 376 3.56 -9.36 -1.85
CA LEU A 376 4.48 -8.86 -0.83
C LEU A 376 5.59 -9.86 -0.45
N LEU A 377 5.39 -11.16 -0.70
CA LEU A 377 6.35 -12.22 -0.37
C LEU A 377 7.57 -12.21 -1.27
N ALA A 378 7.47 -11.65 -2.48
CA ALA A 378 8.58 -11.51 -3.41
C ALA A 378 9.74 -10.75 -2.76
N GLN A 379 10.97 -10.97 -3.24
CA GLN A 379 12.15 -10.29 -2.69
C GLN A 379 12.05 -8.76 -2.82
N PHE A 380 11.57 -8.28 -3.97
CA PHE A 380 11.36 -6.86 -4.24
C PHE A 380 9.88 -6.60 -4.51
N ALA A 381 9.27 -5.68 -3.77
CA ALA A 381 7.87 -5.32 -3.91
C ALA A 381 7.69 -3.79 -3.96
N VAL A 382 6.91 -3.30 -4.91
CA VAL A 382 6.46 -1.91 -4.98
C VAL A 382 4.95 -1.89 -4.89
N GLY A 383 4.36 -1.04 -4.05
CA GLY A 383 2.91 -1.09 -3.85
C GLY A 383 2.35 0.06 -3.05
N THR A 384 1.04 0.01 -2.78
CA THR A 384 0.41 1.02 -1.92
C THR A 384 0.68 0.72 -0.45
N ILE A 385 0.81 1.79 0.36
CA ILE A 385 0.98 1.68 1.81
C ILE A 385 -0.16 0.89 2.46
N ASP A 386 -1.36 0.96 1.92
CA ASP A 386 -2.54 0.20 2.37
C ASP A 386 -2.24 -1.31 2.48
N GLN A 387 -1.51 -1.88 1.52
CA GLN A 387 -1.16 -3.31 1.53
C GLN A 387 -0.24 -3.69 2.70
N ALA A 388 0.64 -2.79 3.11
CA ALA A 388 1.48 -2.96 4.28
C ALA A 388 0.70 -2.70 5.58
N LEU A 389 -0.20 -1.71 5.63
CA LEU A 389 -1.01 -1.40 6.81
C LEU A 389 -1.99 -2.54 7.16
N MET A 390 -2.43 -3.34 6.18
CA MET A 390 -3.19 -4.57 6.45
C MET A 390 -2.45 -5.57 7.36
N ALA A 391 -1.12 -5.48 7.50
CA ALA A 391 -0.35 -6.33 8.40
C ALA A 391 -0.61 -6.03 9.89
N VAL A 392 -1.20 -4.89 10.22
CA VAL A 392 -1.51 -4.45 11.59
C VAL A 392 -2.99 -4.23 11.83
N LEU A 393 -3.83 -4.80 10.97
CA LEU A 393 -5.26 -4.87 11.13
C LEU A 393 -5.67 -6.32 11.48
N PRO A 394 -6.81 -6.52 12.16
CA PRO A 394 -7.35 -7.82 12.54
C PRO A 394 -8.02 -8.51 11.34
N VAL A 395 -7.23 -8.72 10.28
CA VAL A 395 -7.64 -9.34 9.02
C VAL A 395 -6.89 -10.64 8.82
N ARG A 396 -7.50 -11.58 8.09
CA ARG A 396 -6.86 -12.84 7.74
C ARG A 396 -5.48 -12.64 7.10
N HIS A 397 -4.55 -13.50 7.49
CA HIS A 397 -3.17 -13.58 7.01
C HIS A 397 -2.34 -12.33 7.32
N ASN A 398 -2.64 -11.60 8.42
CA ASN A 398 -1.76 -10.53 8.89
C ASN A 398 -0.35 -11.04 9.25
N ALA A 399 -0.23 -12.24 9.82
CA ALA A 399 1.03 -12.92 10.11
C ALA A 399 1.89 -13.16 8.85
N LEU A 400 1.26 -13.52 7.72
CA LEU A 400 1.95 -13.69 6.44
C LEU A 400 2.48 -12.36 5.91
N ARG A 401 1.73 -11.26 6.06
CA ARG A 401 2.19 -9.92 5.67
C ARG A 401 3.34 -9.44 6.56
N LEU A 402 3.29 -9.71 7.87
CA LEU A 402 4.38 -9.43 8.79
C LEU A 402 5.65 -10.25 8.46
N LEU A 403 5.50 -11.52 8.07
CA LEU A 403 6.62 -12.30 7.54
C LEU A 403 7.19 -11.65 6.28
N ALA A 404 6.33 -11.31 5.31
CA ALA A 404 6.72 -10.74 4.04
C ALA A 404 7.55 -9.45 4.20
N LEU A 405 7.14 -8.57 5.13
CA LEU A 405 7.79 -7.29 5.40
C LEU A 405 9.05 -7.41 6.28
N SER A 406 9.07 -8.36 7.23
CA SER A 406 10.17 -8.46 8.22
C SER A 406 11.52 -8.88 7.65
N GLY A 407 11.54 -9.46 6.45
CA GLY A 407 12.78 -9.85 5.76
C GLY A 407 13.39 -8.76 4.89
N LYS A 408 12.74 -7.59 4.78
CA LYS A 408 13.04 -6.55 3.79
C LYS A 408 13.45 -5.24 4.45
N THR A 409 14.10 -4.37 3.68
CA THR A 409 14.12 -2.94 4.02
C THR A 409 12.76 -2.33 3.69
N PHE A 410 12.11 -1.70 4.66
CA PHE A 410 10.79 -1.11 4.49
C PHE A 410 10.91 0.37 4.11
N ILE A 411 10.49 0.73 2.91
CA ILE A 411 10.61 2.09 2.36
C ILE A 411 9.21 2.68 2.20
N VAL A 412 8.98 3.87 2.73
CA VAL A 412 7.71 4.59 2.63
C VAL A 412 7.96 5.95 1.99
N ASP A 413 7.28 6.22 0.88
CA ASP A 413 7.34 7.51 0.21
C ASP A 413 6.15 8.42 0.55
N GLU A 414 6.43 9.72 0.57
CA GLU A 414 5.50 10.78 0.93
C GLU A 414 4.78 10.56 2.26
N ALA A 415 5.55 10.29 3.32
CA ALA A 415 5.04 10.03 4.67
C ALA A 415 4.16 11.16 5.26
N HIS A 416 4.19 12.36 4.69
CA HIS A 416 3.32 13.48 5.06
C HIS A 416 1.90 13.39 4.48
N ALA A 417 1.67 12.53 3.49
CA ALA A 417 0.39 12.43 2.81
C ALA A 417 -0.65 11.65 3.64
N TYR A 418 -0.24 11.09 4.77
CA TYR A 418 -1.08 10.23 5.61
C TYR A 418 -1.83 11.04 6.67
N ASP A 419 -3.14 10.82 6.71
CA ASP A 419 -4.02 11.41 7.72
C ASP A 419 -3.74 10.86 9.14
N PRO A 420 -4.31 11.47 10.20
CA PRO A 420 -4.12 11.01 11.58
C PRO A 420 -4.47 9.54 11.81
N TYR A 421 -5.46 8.98 11.10
CA TYR A 421 -5.84 7.57 11.19
C TYR A 421 -4.72 6.66 10.65
N MET A 422 -4.27 6.91 9.42
CA MET A 422 -3.19 6.18 8.77
C MET A 422 -1.85 6.33 9.51
N GLN A 423 -1.58 7.48 10.13
CA GLN A 423 -0.38 7.69 10.96
C GLN A 423 -0.34 6.75 12.17
N VAL A 424 -1.48 6.46 12.81
CA VAL A 424 -1.55 5.49 13.91
C VAL A 424 -1.28 4.08 13.41
N LEU A 425 -1.87 3.69 12.27
CA LEU A 425 -1.60 2.39 11.65
C LEU A 425 -0.13 2.25 11.23
N LEU A 426 0.45 3.28 10.61
CA LEU A 426 1.87 3.32 10.25
C LEU A 426 2.74 3.21 11.50
N GLY A 427 2.44 3.97 12.56
CA GLY A 427 3.11 3.85 13.85
C GLY A 427 3.04 2.42 14.41
N ARG A 428 1.88 1.77 14.34
CA ARG A 428 1.72 0.37 14.77
C ARG A 428 2.57 -0.58 13.92
N LEU A 429 2.60 -0.40 12.61
CA LEU A 429 3.45 -1.19 11.71
C LEU A 429 4.93 -0.97 12.05
N LEU A 430 5.37 0.27 12.21
CA LEU A 430 6.74 0.60 12.61
C LEU A 430 7.12 -0.02 13.95
N ASN A 431 6.19 -0.12 14.91
CA ASN A 431 6.41 -0.84 16.16
C ASN A 431 6.70 -2.33 15.94
N TRP A 432 5.95 -3.01 15.07
CA TRP A 432 6.22 -4.41 14.70
C TRP A 432 7.54 -4.56 13.94
N LEU A 433 7.81 -3.68 12.97
CA LEU A 433 9.06 -3.67 12.21
C LEU A 433 10.27 -3.43 13.12
N GLY A 434 10.17 -2.53 14.09
CA GLY A 434 11.20 -2.31 15.11
C GLY A 434 11.42 -3.54 16.00
N ALA A 435 10.36 -4.25 16.39
CA ALA A 435 10.48 -5.50 17.14
C ALA A 435 11.21 -6.60 16.38
N TYR A 436 11.09 -6.59 15.05
CA TYR A 436 11.82 -7.47 14.15
C TYR A 436 13.18 -6.93 13.71
N GLY A 437 13.61 -5.74 14.12
CA GLY A 437 14.90 -5.16 13.71
C GLY A 437 14.97 -4.82 12.22
N VAL A 438 13.83 -4.52 11.60
CA VAL A 438 13.73 -4.17 10.17
C VAL A 438 14.26 -2.76 9.96
N PRO A 439 15.19 -2.52 9.02
CA PRO A 439 15.56 -1.18 8.61
C PRO A 439 14.39 -0.49 7.88
N VAL A 440 14.10 0.74 8.29
CA VAL A 440 13.00 1.55 7.75
C VAL A 440 13.56 2.81 7.11
N VAL A 441 13.08 3.15 5.91
CA VAL A 441 13.33 4.42 5.24
C VAL A 441 12.01 5.18 5.08
N LEU A 442 11.90 6.36 5.66
CA LEU A 442 10.76 7.27 5.48
C LEU A 442 11.20 8.45 4.62
N LEU A 443 10.50 8.68 3.52
CA LEU A 443 10.72 9.83 2.64
C LEU A 443 9.56 10.81 2.79
N SER A 444 9.88 12.11 2.86
CA SER A 444 8.86 13.14 2.86
C SER A 444 9.33 14.42 2.19
N ALA A 445 8.41 15.12 1.52
CA ALA A 445 8.64 16.50 1.09
C ALA A 445 8.86 17.44 2.28
N THR A 446 8.02 17.31 3.31
CA THR A 446 8.02 18.13 4.54
C THR A 446 7.40 17.28 5.64
N LEU A 447 7.87 17.32 6.88
CA LEU A 447 7.23 16.56 7.96
C LEU A 447 7.21 17.39 9.24
N PRO A 448 6.04 17.58 9.89
CA PRO A 448 5.99 18.24 11.19
C PRO A 448 6.83 17.50 12.22
N ALA A 449 7.42 18.23 13.16
CA ALA A 449 8.29 17.64 14.17
C ALA A 449 7.55 16.59 15.01
N SER A 450 6.29 16.87 15.38
CA SER A 450 5.43 15.97 16.17
C SER A 450 5.18 14.62 15.48
N VAL A 451 4.99 14.62 14.16
CA VAL A 451 4.78 13.39 13.37
C VAL A 451 6.07 12.58 13.29
N SER A 452 7.20 13.22 12.96
CA SER A 452 8.50 12.53 12.91
C SER A 452 8.87 11.88 14.25
N ASP A 453 8.65 12.62 15.34
CA ASP A 453 8.92 12.16 16.70
C ASP A 453 8.05 10.96 17.09
N ARG A 454 6.74 11.02 16.79
CA ARG A 454 5.80 9.92 17.05
C ARG A 454 6.18 8.64 16.31
N LEU A 455 6.45 8.73 15.01
CA LEU A 455 6.80 7.57 14.18
C LEU A 455 8.10 6.90 14.65
N ILE A 456 9.14 7.70 14.94
CA ILE A 456 10.43 7.20 15.45
C ILE A 456 10.25 6.57 16.84
N LYS A 457 9.46 7.18 17.72
CA LYS A 457 9.19 6.63 19.05
C LYS A 457 8.43 5.31 19.01
N GLU A 458 7.48 5.13 18.09
CA GLU A 458 6.79 3.84 17.94
C GLU A 458 7.75 2.75 17.46
N TYR A 459 8.64 3.05 16.50
CA TYR A 459 9.69 2.13 16.06
C TYR A 459 10.61 1.72 17.22
N LEU A 460 11.13 2.70 17.98
CA LEU A 460 12.02 2.46 19.12
C LEU A 460 11.33 1.67 20.25
N GLN A 461 10.04 1.91 20.51
CA GLN A 461 9.27 1.10 21.45
C GLN A 461 9.22 -0.38 21.02
N GLY A 462 9.09 -0.62 19.71
CA GLY A 462 9.17 -1.94 19.11
C GLY A 462 10.53 -2.60 19.33
N ALA A 463 11.60 -1.86 19.01
CA ALA A 463 12.99 -2.30 19.19
C ALA A 463 13.34 -2.56 20.67
N GLY A 464 12.63 -1.89 21.58
CA GLY A 464 12.54 -2.26 22.98
C GLY A 464 12.79 -1.16 24.00
N HIS A 465 12.85 0.08 23.54
CA HIS A 465 13.01 1.25 24.37
C HIS A 465 11.76 1.50 25.21
N LYS A 466 11.95 1.80 26.50
CA LYS A 466 10.83 2.09 27.40
C LYS A 466 10.23 3.46 27.08
N THR A 467 8.90 3.57 27.09
CA THR A 467 8.17 4.83 26.84
C THR A 467 8.67 5.99 27.71
N ARG A 468 8.96 5.73 28.99
CA ARG A 468 9.53 6.74 29.91
C ARG A 468 10.88 7.28 29.45
N ALA A 469 11.75 6.45 28.88
CA ALA A 469 13.05 6.90 28.37
C ALA A 469 12.90 7.75 27.10
N LEU A 470 11.93 7.43 26.25
CA LEU A 470 11.65 8.16 25.01
C LEU A 470 10.91 9.48 25.24
N SER A 471 10.11 9.60 26.31
CA SER A 471 9.33 10.81 26.61
C SER A 471 10.16 12.10 26.70
N ARG A 472 11.45 12.00 27.05
CA ARG A 472 12.39 13.12 27.19
C ARG A 472 13.23 13.39 25.95
N ARG A 473 13.00 12.64 24.87
CA ARG A 473 13.76 12.73 23.62
C ARG A 473 12.88 13.32 22.54
N ALA A 474 13.50 14.06 21.62
CA ALA A 474 12.86 14.59 20.42
C ALA A 474 13.70 14.18 19.21
N PHE A 475 13.03 13.87 18.11
CA PHE A 475 13.67 13.45 16.86
C PHE A 475 13.23 14.32 15.67
N PRO A 476 13.54 15.62 15.67
CA PRO A 476 13.13 16.51 14.59
C PRO A 476 13.84 16.18 13.28
N ALA A 477 13.08 16.19 12.18
CA ALA A 477 13.59 15.97 10.84
C ALA A 477 14.36 17.20 10.33
N PRO A 478 15.63 17.08 9.88
CA PRO A 478 16.36 18.20 9.31
C PRO A 478 15.88 18.50 7.88
N TYR A 479 15.56 19.75 7.57
CA TYR A 479 15.12 20.15 6.23
C TYR A 479 16.05 21.18 5.58
N PRO A 480 16.57 20.92 4.36
CA PRO A 480 16.62 19.61 3.73
C PRO A 480 17.60 18.71 4.49
N GLY A 481 17.49 17.39 4.36
CA GLY A 481 18.46 16.48 4.96
C GLY A 481 17.90 15.13 5.35
N TRP A 482 18.65 14.43 6.18
CA TRP A 482 18.26 13.15 6.74
C TRP A 482 18.64 13.00 8.21
N LEU A 483 17.89 12.14 8.89
CA LEU A 483 18.09 11.70 10.27
C LEU A 483 18.07 10.17 10.30
N TYR A 484 19.13 9.56 10.81
CA TYR A 484 19.19 8.14 11.14
C TYR A 484 19.06 7.94 12.65
N VAL A 485 18.22 7.00 13.08
CA VAL A 485 18.11 6.58 14.47
C VAL A 485 18.31 5.07 14.57
N ASP A 486 19.39 4.68 15.26
CA ASP A 486 19.73 3.27 15.49
C ASP A 486 18.70 2.61 16.42
N GLY A 487 18.22 1.42 16.06
CA GLY A 487 17.16 0.74 16.80
C GLY A 487 17.62 0.20 18.16
N GLU A 488 18.90 -0.16 18.30
CA GLU A 488 19.45 -0.78 19.50
C GLU A 488 19.77 0.25 20.60
N SER A 489 20.65 1.19 20.28
CA SER A 489 21.10 2.27 21.18
C SER A 489 20.09 3.42 21.24
N GLY A 490 19.25 3.56 20.22
CA GLY A 490 18.41 4.74 20.03
C GLY A 490 19.21 5.98 19.64
N ARG A 491 20.51 5.89 19.29
CA ARG A 491 21.35 7.06 18.95
C ARG A 491 20.84 7.71 17.67
N ALA A 492 20.67 9.02 17.70
CA ALA A 492 20.25 9.84 16.57
C ALA A 492 21.48 10.48 15.90
N THR A 493 21.60 10.35 14.59
CA THR A 493 22.67 10.94 13.76
C THR A 493 22.04 11.66 12.60
N GLN A 494 22.36 12.93 12.40
CA GLN A 494 21.86 13.73 11.29
C GLN A 494 22.94 13.93 10.23
N ILE A 495 22.50 14.31 9.04
CA ILE A 495 23.37 14.82 7.98
C ILE A 495 24.36 15.85 8.52
N SER A 496 25.61 15.82 8.05
CA SER A 496 26.59 16.82 8.48
C SER A 496 26.20 18.24 8.04
N PRO A 497 26.52 19.29 8.83
CA PRO A 497 26.18 20.67 8.46
C PRO A 497 26.72 21.09 7.09
N ALA A 498 27.91 20.61 6.72
CA ALA A 498 28.53 20.91 5.43
C ALA A 498 27.72 20.34 4.26
N ARG A 499 27.30 19.06 4.34
CA ARG A 499 26.46 18.43 3.31
C ARG A 499 25.07 19.00 3.26
N GLN A 500 24.50 19.33 4.41
CA GLN A 500 23.20 19.98 4.49
C GLN A 500 23.21 21.33 3.76
N GLN A 501 24.23 22.15 4.00
CA GLN A 501 24.39 23.43 3.35
C GLN A 501 24.63 23.28 1.84
N GLU A 502 25.43 22.29 1.42
CA GLU A 502 25.64 21.95 0.02
C GLU A 502 24.32 21.63 -0.69
N GLN A 503 23.46 20.80 -0.08
CA GLN A 503 22.14 20.47 -0.61
C GLN A 503 21.22 21.70 -0.67
N ALA A 504 21.18 22.50 0.40
CA ALA A 504 20.35 23.69 0.46
C ALA A 504 20.73 24.71 -0.63
N HIS A 505 22.02 24.89 -0.89
CA HIS A 505 22.52 25.78 -1.94
C HIS A 505 22.20 25.25 -3.34
N ALA A 506 22.33 23.94 -3.57
CA ALA A 506 22.06 23.32 -4.87
C ALA A 506 20.59 23.43 -5.33
N ARG A 507 19.67 23.67 -4.39
CA ARG A 507 18.22 23.77 -4.62
C ARG A 507 17.62 25.09 -4.16
N SER A 508 18.46 26.12 -3.99
CA SER A 508 18.00 27.44 -3.58
C SER A 508 17.16 28.10 -4.66
N MET A 509 15.94 28.53 -4.32
CA MET A 509 15.08 29.34 -5.19
C MET A 509 14.16 30.26 -4.38
N LYS A 510 13.69 31.33 -5.02
CA LYS A 510 12.65 32.21 -4.47
C LYS A 510 11.33 31.97 -5.18
N LEU A 511 10.37 31.37 -4.48
CA LEU A 511 9.03 31.14 -4.99
C LEU A 511 8.19 32.40 -4.77
N GLY A 512 7.71 33.04 -5.84
CA GLY A 512 6.78 34.15 -5.74
C GLY A 512 5.40 33.66 -5.32
N ILE A 513 4.84 34.26 -4.26
CA ILE A 513 3.50 33.97 -3.75
C ILE A 513 2.61 35.16 -4.07
N VAL A 514 1.51 34.90 -4.77
CA VAL A 514 0.46 35.89 -5.02
C VAL A 514 -0.84 35.37 -4.42
N VAL A 515 -1.36 36.06 -3.42
CA VAL A 515 -2.69 35.79 -2.87
C VAL A 515 -3.70 36.65 -3.62
N GLU A 516 -4.63 36.01 -4.32
CA GLU A 516 -5.72 36.66 -5.06
C GLU A 516 -7.03 36.44 -4.31
N PRO A 517 -7.63 37.49 -3.72
CA PRO A 517 -8.94 37.38 -3.08
C PRO A 517 -10.02 37.00 -4.10
N VAL A 518 -10.84 36.00 -3.77
CA VAL A 518 -11.90 35.51 -4.68
C VAL A 518 -13.25 35.34 -3.97
N THR A 519 -14.33 35.43 -4.72
CA THR A 519 -15.67 34.99 -4.31
C THR A 519 -16.00 33.65 -4.97
N HIS A 520 -16.39 32.65 -4.17
CA HIS A 520 -16.83 31.34 -4.67
C HIS A 520 -18.34 31.37 -4.94
N GLY A 521 -18.79 30.77 -6.06
CA GLY A 521 -20.20 30.73 -6.44
C GLY A 521 -20.81 32.05 -6.95
N SER A 522 -20.00 33.12 -7.08
CA SER A 522 -20.43 34.40 -7.67
C SER A 522 -20.16 34.45 -9.17
N SER A 523 -20.75 35.44 -9.84
CA SER A 523 -20.51 35.80 -11.25
C SER A 523 -19.92 37.21 -11.43
N ASP A 524 -19.52 37.86 -10.33
CA ASP A 524 -18.89 39.18 -10.34
C ASP A 524 -17.41 39.13 -10.82
N ALA A 525 -16.74 40.29 -10.88
CA ALA A 525 -15.34 40.37 -11.32
C ALA A 525 -14.34 39.70 -10.36
N ARG A 526 -14.71 39.51 -9.09
CA ARG A 526 -13.95 38.76 -8.08
C ARG A 526 -14.32 37.28 -8.06
N ALA A 527 -15.28 36.85 -8.89
CA ALA A 527 -15.62 35.45 -9.01
C ALA A 527 -14.38 34.63 -9.33
N ARG A 528 -14.21 33.50 -8.64
CA ARG A 528 -13.08 32.58 -8.80
C ARG A 528 -12.74 32.30 -10.28
N LEU A 529 -13.75 32.00 -11.10
CA LEU A 529 -13.56 31.73 -12.53
C LEU A 529 -13.08 32.95 -13.33
N ALA A 530 -13.65 34.14 -13.07
CA ALA A 530 -13.25 35.37 -13.73
C ALA A 530 -11.80 35.75 -13.39
N VAL A 531 -11.36 35.50 -12.16
CA VAL A 531 -9.97 35.70 -11.73
C VAL A 531 -9.04 34.72 -12.43
N ILE A 532 -9.39 33.43 -12.50
CA ILE A 532 -8.59 32.42 -13.24
C ILE A 532 -8.44 32.83 -14.72
N GLU A 533 -9.52 33.24 -15.39
CA GLU A 533 -9.47 33.72 -16.78
C GLU A 533 -8.51 34.90 -16.94
N ARG A 534 -8.58 35.89 -16.04
CA ARG A 534 -7.69 37.06 -16.05
C ARG A 534 -6.22 36.64 -15.92
N LEU A 535 -5.91 35.73 -15.00
CA LEU A 535 -4.55 35.25 -14.75
C LEU A 535 -3.97 34.44 -15.92
N LEU A 536 -4.83 33.79 -16.70
CA LEU A 536 -4.43 32.94 -17.83
C LEU A 536 -4.32 33.68 -19.18
N LYS A 537 -4.69 34.97 -19.25
CA LYS A 537 -4.55 35.78 -20.49
C LYS A 537 -3.16 35.71 -21.14
N PRO A 538 -2.03 35.76 -20.41
CA PRO A 538 -0.71 35.64 -21.03
C PRO A 538 -0.49 34.33 -21.77
N VAL A 539 -1.10 33.24 -21.29
CA VAL A 539 -1.02 31.90 -21.88
C VAL A 539 -1.94 31.78 -23.10
N SER A 540 -3.19 32.23 -22.98
CA SER A 540 -4.22 32.05 -24.01
C SER A 540 -4.13 33.08 -25.14
N GLU A 541 -3.91 34.36 -24.80
CA GLU A 541 -3.93 35.50 -25.74
C GLU A 541 -2.51 36.04 -26.04
N GLY A 542 -1.51 35.71 -25.21
CA GLY A 542 -0.13 36.21 -25.33
C GLY A 542 0.85 35.26 -26.02
N GLU A 543 2.12 35.31 -25.58
CA GLU A 543 3.27 34.53 -26.11
C GLU A 543 3.09 33.00 -25.99
N GLY A 544 2.08 32.55 -25.25
CA GLY A 544 1.88 31.14 -24.91
C GLY A 544 2.53 30.80 -23.58
N GLY A 545 2.84 29.53 -23.40
CA GLY A 545 3.32 28.94 -22.15
C GLY A 545 2.35 27.91 -21.58
N THR A 546 2.67 27.48 -20.37
CA THR A 546 1.98 26.38 -19.70
C THR A 546 1.50 26.80 -18.32
N ALA A 547 0.28 26.41 -17.97
CA ALA A 547 -0.32 26.69 -16.68
C ALA A 547 -0.94 25.44 -16.07
N LEU A 548 -0.79 25.32 -14.75
CA LEU A 548 -1.47 24.33 -13.94
C LEU A 548 -2.49 25.02 -13.03
N VAL A 549 -3.76 24.64 -13.15
CA VAL A 549 -4.86 25.13 -12.30
C VAL A 549 -5.33 23.99 -11.40
N VAL A 550 -5.09 24.09 -10.10
CA VAL A 550 -5.42 23.04 -9.12
C VAL A 550 -6.65 23.42 -8.32
N CYS A 551 -7.73 22.63 -8.48
CA CYS A 551 -8.99 22.80 -7.79
C CYS A 551 -9.13 21.82 -6.63
N ASN A 552 -9.80 22.22 -5.55
CA ASN A 552 -10.01 21.34 -4.39
C ASN A 552 -11.09 20.28 -4.60
N THR A 553 -12.06 20.53 -5.49
CA THR A 553 -13.14 19.58 -5.78
C THR A 553 -13.22 19.24 -7.27
N VAL A 554 -13.76 18.07 -7.57
CA VAL A 554 -13.98 17.66 -8.97
C VAL A 554 -15.01 18.56 -9.67
N GLY A 555 -16.03 19.03 -8.94
CA GLY A 555 -17.00 19.97 -9.49
C GLY A 555 -16.35 21.29 -9.90
N ASP A 556 -15.54 21.88 -9.01
CA ASP A 556 -14.76 23.09 -9.32
C ASP A 556 -13.85 22.89 -10.53
N ALA A 557 -13.21 21.72 -10.66
CA ALA A 557 -12.36 21.39 -11.80
C ALA A 557 -13.15 21.29 -13.12
N GLN A 558 -14.32 20.64 -13.09
CA GLN A 558 -15.20 20.51 -14.26
C GLN A 558 -15.72 21.87 -14.71
N ASP A 559 -16.20 22.70 -13.79
CA ASP A 559 -16.69 24.06 -14.11
C ASP A 559 -15.58 24.96 -14.65
N THR A 560 -14.39 24.88 -14.04
CA THR A 560 -13.20 25.61 -14.51
C THR A 560 -12.80 25.16 -15.92
N TYR A 561 -12.73 23.85 -16.17
CA TYR A 561 -12.40 23.31 -17.48
C TYR A 561 -13.40 23.75 -18.56
N LEU A 562 -14.71 23.62 -18.30
CA LEU A 562 -15.75 24.00 -19.25
C LEU A 562 -15.66 25.49 -19.60
N ARG A 563 -15.46 26.34 -18.59
CA ARG A 563 -15.33 27.78 -18.76
C ARG A 563 -14.09 28.15 -19.59
N LEU A 564 -12.95 27.56 -19.29
CA LEU A 564 -11.69 27.83 -20.00
C LEU A 564 -11.72 27.28 -21.43
N ARG A 565 -12.33 26.11 -21.65
CA ARG A 565 -12.52 25.54 -22.98
C ARG A 565 -13.41 26.45 -23.84
N GLU A 566 -14.53 26.92 -23.30
CA GLU A 566 -15.41 27.84 -24.02
C GLU A 566 -14.68 29.13 -24.44
N ARG A 567 -13.84 29.67 -23.55
CA ARG A 567 -13.20 30.97 -23.73
C ARG A 567 -11.92 30.94 -24.55
N PHE A 568 -11.09 29.91 -24.39
CA PHE A 568 -9.72 29.87 -24.92
C PHE A 568 -9.52 28.86 -26.05
N ASP A 569 -10.11 27.68 -25.96
CA ASP A 569 -9.95 26.65 -26.98
C ASP A 569 -11.15 25.71 -26.96
N LYS A 570 -12.08 25.89 -27.91
CA LYS A 570 -13.35 25.15 -27.95
C LYS A 570 -13.17 23.67 -28.29
N ARG A 571 -11.98 23.25 -28.70
CA ARG A 571 -11.68 21.85 -29.03
C ARG A 571 -11.72 20.98 -27.78
N SER A 572 -12.24 19.77 -27.92
CA SER A 572 -12.18 18.74 -26.89
C SER A 572 -10.77 18.20 -26.70
N HIS A 573 -10.58 17.35 -25.69
CA HIS A 573 -9.32 16.65 -25.48
C HIS A 573 -8.93 15.82 -26.71
N GLU A 574 -9.86 15.06 -27.29
CA GLU A 574 -9.63 14.22 -28.48
C GLU A 574 -9.31 15.03 -29.74
N GLN A 575 -9.77 16.28 -29.81
CA GLN A 575 -9.48 17.21 -30.89
C GLN A 575 -8.14 17.94 -30.69
N GLY A 576 -7.33 17.54 -29.70
CA GLY A 576 -6.05 18.15 -29.40
C GLY A 576 -6.17 19.55 -28.79
N GLY A 577 -7.19 19.75 -27.95
CA GLY A 577 -7.41 21.00 -27.22
C GLY A 577 -6.25 21.35 -26.27
N SER A 578 -5.92 22.64 -26.19
CA SER A 578 -4.88 23.16 -25.30
C SER A 578 -5.30 23.20 -23.83
N VAL A 579 -6.60 23.12 -23.53
CA VAL A 579 -7.14 22.99 -22.18
C VAL A 579 -7.41 21.51 -21.89
N GLN A 580 -6.84 20.98 -20.82
CA GLN A 580 -7.00 19.57 -20.42
C GLN A 580 -7.52 19.47 -18.99
N LEU A 581 -8.24 18.39 -18.70
CA LEU A 581 -8.83 18.12 -17.39
C LEU A 581 -8.33 16.78 -16.83
N LEU A 582 -7.82 16.79 -15.60
CA LEU A 582 -7.36 15.60 -14.87
C LEU A 582 -8.03 15.48 -13.50
N HIS A 583 -8.70 14.36 -13.24
CA HIS A 583 -9.22 14.01 -11.92
C HIS A 583 -9.56 12.52 -11.82
N ALA A 584 -9.89 12.05 -10.61
CA ALA A 584 -10.17 10.62 -10.36
C ALA A 584 -11.47 10.08 -11.00
N ARG A 585 -12.45 10.94 -11.34
CA ARG A 585 -13.78 10.55 -11.86
C ARG A 585 -13.83 10.25 -13.37
N PHE A 586 -12.74 9.77 -13.96
CA PHE A 586 -12.74 9.20 -15.31
C PHE A 586 -12.67 7.67 -15.23
N PRO A 587 -13.15 6.94 -16.26
CA PRO A 587 -12.78 5.54 -16.46
C PRO A 587 -11.26 5.37 -16.36
N GLY A 588 -10.82 4.24 -15.80
CA GLY A 588 -9.40 4.01 -15.48
C GLY A 588 -8.47 4.16 -16.68
N ASP A 589 -8.85 3.55 -17.80
CA ASP A 589 -8.16 3.65 -19.11
C ASP A 589 -8.09 5.10 -19.64
N VAL A 590 -9.21 5.83 -19.62
CA VAL A 590 -9.28 7.24 -20.04
C VAL A 590 -8.41 8.12 -19.16
N ARG A 591 -8.45 7.89 -17.84
CA ARG A 591 -7.63 8.64 -16.87
C ARG A 591 -6.14 8.40 -17.11
N GLU A 592 -5.75 7.15 -17.35
CA GLU A 592 -4.36 6.79 -17.63
C GLU A 592 -3.86 7.45 -18.92
N ALA A 593 -4.63 7.35 -20.00
CA ALA A 593 -4.30 7.97 -21.29
C ALA A 593 -4.13 9.49 -21.17
N ARG A 594 -5.07 10.19 -20.53
CA ARG A 594 -5.01 11.64 -20.31
C ARG A 594 -3.80 12.05 -19.47
N THR A 595 -3.52 11.29 -18.41
CA THR A 595 -2.38 11.56 -17.52
C THR A 595 -1.07 11.39 -18.28
N ARG A 596 -0.96 10.34 -19.11
CA ARG A 596 0.23 10.06 -19.91
C ARG A 596 0.54 11.22 -20.88
N GLU A 597 -0.46 11.70 -21.62
CA GLU A 597 -0.26 12.82 -22.56
C GLU A 597 0.22 14.09 -21.85
N VAL A 598 -0.34 14.38 -20.67
CA VAL A 598 0.07 15.55 -19.87
C VAL A 598 1.52 15.40 -19.39
N ILE A 599 1.94 14.21 -18.93
CA ILE A 599 3.33 13.96 -18.52
C ILE A 599 4.28 14.05 -19.72
N GLU A 600 3.93 13.47 -20.86
CA GLU A 600 4.78 13.51 -22.06
C GLU A 600 5.02 14.95 -22.52
N GLY A 601 3.99 15.80 -22.45
CA GLY A 601 4.10 17.20 -22.84
C GLY A 601 4.75 18.11 -21.78
N LEU A 602 4.52 17.89 -20.49
CA LEU A 602 5.00 18.79 -19.42
C LEU A 602 6.15 18.22 -18.59
N GLY A 603 6.61 17.00 -18.87
CA GLY A 603 7.73 16.38 -18.18
C GLY A 603 9.08 16.88 -18.67
N ARG A 604 10.15 16.34 -18.07
CA ARG A 604 11.53 16.79 -18.31
C ARG A 604 12.00 16.72 -19.76
N THR A 605 11.52 15.75 -20.54
CA THR A 605 12.05 15.41 -21.87
C THR A 605 11.24 15.95 -23.06
N GLY A 606 9.98 16.33 -22.85
CA GLY A 606 9.12 16.90 -23.91
C GLY A 606 8.78 15.95 -25.07
N PRO A 607 8.14 16.47 -26.14
CA PRO A 607 8.12 17.87 -26.56
C PRO A 607 7.13 18.76 -25.79
N ARG A 608 7.60 19.93 -25.33
CA ARG A 608 6.76 20.90 -24.58
C ARG A 608 5.80 21.64 -25.52
N PRO A 609 4.48 21.70 -25.21
CA PRO A 609 3.51 22.40 -26.04
C PRO A 609 3.71 23.92 -25.94
N LEU A 610 3.46 24.63 -27.05
CA LEU A 610 3.49 26.11 -27.06
C LEU A 610 2.45 26.70 -26.11
N ARG A 611 1.26 26.07 -26.02
CA ARG A 611 0.18 26.47 -25.11
C ARG A 611 -0.43 25.24 -24.47
N ARG A 612 -0.47 25.20 -23.13
CA ARG A 612 -1.20 24.17 -22.40
C ARG A 612 -1.73 24.68 -21.08
N ILE A 613 -3.01 24.46 -20.81
CA ILE A 613 -3.64 24.73 -19.52
C ILE A 613 -4.15 23.41 -18.99
N VAL A 614 -3.59 22.94 -17.89
CA VAL A 614 -4.04 21.71 -17.21
C VAL A 614 -4.87 22.11 -16.01
N VAL A 615 -6.17 21.83 -16.04
CA VAL A 615 -7.06 21.90 -14.89
C VAL A 615 -7.04 20.55 -14.21
N ALA A 616 -6.73 20.51 -12.92
CA ALA A 616 -6.62 19.27 -12.19
C ALA A 616 -7.15 19.37 -10.77
N THR A 617 -7.46 18.24 -10.16
CA THR A 617 -7.62 18.13 -8.70
C THR A 617 -6.31 17.70 -8.03
N GLN A 618 -6.36 17.20 -6.79
CA GLN A 618 -5.20 16.72 -6.02
C GLN A 618 -4.39 15.62 -6.72
N VAL A 619 -4.87 15.06 -7.83
CA VAL A 619 -4.17 14.03 -8.62
C VAL A 619 -2.78 14.49 -9.10
N VAL A 620 -2.51 15.80 -9.19
CA VAL A 620 -1.20 16.35 -9.58
C VAL A 620 -0.22 16.53 -8.42
N GLU A 621 -0.68 16.44 -7.18
CA GLU A 621 0.14 16.65 -5.98
C GLU A 621 1.18 15.54 -5.80
N GLN A 622 0.88 14.31 -6.27
CA GLN A 622 1.67 13.12 -5.98
C GLN A 622 2.33 12.54 -7.24
N SER A 623 3.64 12.37 -7.19
CA SER A 623 4.57 11.73 -8.16
C SER A 623 4.46 12.05 -9.66
N LEU A 624 3.54 12.89 -10.13
CA LEU A 624 3.53 13.32 -11.54
C LEU A 624 4.72 14.24 -11.86
N ASP A 625 5.49 13.88 -12.90
CA ASP A 625 6.62 14.67 -13.38
C ASP A 625 6.13 15.78 -14.31
N LEU A 626 5.72 16.90 -13.73
CA LEU A 626 5.16 18.05 -14.43
C LEU A 626 5.94 19.33 -14.13
N ASP A 627 6.16 20.13 -15.17
CA ASP A 627 6.69 21.49 -15.09
C ASP A 627 5.73 22.46 -15.79
N ALA A 628 5.18 23.41 -15.04
CA ALA A 628 4.37 24.51 -15.53
C ALA A 628 5.08 25.85 -15.31
N ASP A 629 4.78 26.84 -16.18
CA ASP A 629 5.33 28.20 -16.06
C ASP A 629 4.65 28.99 -14.93
N ILE A 630 3.39 28.68 -14.64
CA ILE A 630 2.62 29.20 -13.51
C ILE A 630 1.75 28.12 -12.88
N VAL A 631 1.63 28.15 -11.55
CA VAL A 631 0.66 27.33 -10.81
C VAL A 631 -0.37 28.24 -10.17
N ILE A 632 -1.65 28.00 -10.48
CA ILE A 632 -2.80 28.65 -9.87
C ILE A 632 -3.51 27.59 -9.04
N SER A 633 -3.80 27.87 -7.78
CA SER A 633 -4.34 26.88 -6.85
C SER A 633 -5.45 27.49 -6.03
N ASP A 634 -6.51 26.72 -5.78
CA ASP A 634 -7.39 27.00 -4.65
C ASP A 634 -6.59 27.00 -3.34
N LEU A 635 -7.02 27.78 -2.36
CA LEU A 635 -6.49 27.71 -1.00
C LEU A 635 -6.59 26.27 -0.48
N ALA A 636 -5.48 25.76 0.03
CA ALA A 636 -5.37 24.42 0.60
C ALA A 636 -4.39 24.50 1.79
N PRO A 637 -4.34 23.47 2.67
CA PRO A 637 -3.31 23.41 3.70
C PRO A 637 -1.91 23.63 3.13
N LEU A 638 -1.07 24.39 3.84
CA LEU A 638 0.19 24.93 3.29
C LEU A 638 1.14 23.88 2.71
N SER A 639 1.25 22.70 3.33
CA SER A 639 2.07 21.59 2.83
C SER A 639 1.64 21.13 1.43
N LEU A 640 0.34 21.10 1.15
CA LEU A 640 -0.21 20.75 -0.17
C LEU A 640 0.02 21.87 -1.19
N LEU A 641 -0.11 23.15 -0.78
CA LEU A 641 0.23 24.29 -1.65
C LEU A 641 1.69 24.25 -2.10
N LEU A 642 2.62 23.93 -1.20
CA LEU A 642 4.04 23.78 -1.52
C LEU A 642 4.30 22.60 -2.47
N GLN A 643 3.55 21.50 -2.34
CA GLN A 643 3.63 20.38 -3.28
C GLN A 643 3.13 20.73 -4.67
N ARG A 644 2.00 21.45 -4.76
CA ARG A 644 1.47 22.01 -6.01
C ARG A 644 2.48 22.96 -6.64
N ALA A 645 3.09 23.83 -5.84
CA ALA A 645 4.15 24.74 -6.29
C ALA A 645 5.42 24.00 -6.74
N GLY A 646 5.69 22.79 -6.25
CA GLY A 646 6.78 21.93 -6.73
C GLY A 646 6.61 21.42 -8.17
N ARG A 647 5.52 21.80 -8.85
CA ARG A 647 5.31 21.65 -10.31
C ARG A 647 5.58 22.94 -11.08
N CYS A 648 5.80 24.05 -10.38
CA CYS A 648 6.25 25.31 -10.98
C CYS A 648 7.76 25.23 -11.19
N TRP A 649 8.21 25.34 -12.44
CA TRP A 649 9.64 25.42 -12.77
C TRP A 649 10.49 24.24 -12.26
N ARG A 650 9.87 23.06 -12.14
CA ARG A 650 10.46 21.84 -11.61
C ARG A 650 11.78 21.44 -12.29
N HIS A 651 11.89 21.66 -13.61
CA HIS A 651 13.01 21.22 -14.43
C HIS A 651 13.99 22.35 -14.82
N GLU A 652 13.83 23.54 -14.25
CA GLU A 652 14.57 24.73 -14.69
C GLU A 652 16.09 24.56 -14.63
N ASN A 653 16.60 24.02 -13.51
CA ASN A 653 18.03 23.76 -13.33
C ASN A 653 18.59 22.78 -14.38
N HIS A 654 17.76 21.83 -14.83
CA HIS A 654 18.14 20.88 -15.87
C HIS A 654 18.12 21.54 -17.25
N TRP A 655 17.05 22.24 -17.60
CA TRP A 655 16.91 22.88 -18.92
C TRP A 655 17.90 24.02 -19.14
N THR A 656 18.23 24.78 -18.10
CA THR A 656 19.28 25.82 -18.19
C THR A 656 20.65 25.21 -18.53
N ARG A 657 20.93 24.00 -18.04
CA ARG A 657 22.22 23.32 -18.26
C ARG A 657 22.27 22.50 -19.54
N HIS A 658 21.15 21.94 -19.98
CA HIS A 658 21.11 20.92 -21.04
C HIS A 658 20.27 21.34 -22.25
N GLY A 659 19.68 22.53 -22.21
CA GLY A 659 18.75 23.03 -23.21
C GLY A 659 17.29 22.73 -22.84
N TYR A 660 16.39 23.61 -23.27
CA TYR A 660 14.95 23.36 -23.19
C TYR A 660 14.53 22.31 -24.24
N PRO A 661 13.56 21.43 -23.93
CA PRO A 661 13.19 20.31 -24.80
C PRO A 661 12.78 20.71 -26.21
N ASP A 662 12.20 21.90 -26.37
CA ASP A 662 11.73 22.46 -27.63
C ASP A 662 12.60 23.64 -28.12
N GLY A 663 13.74 23.92 -27.46
CA GLY A 663 14.62 25.04 -27.74
C GLY A 663 14.03 26.43 -27.44
N ARG A 664 12.76 26.49 -27.04
CA ARG A 664 12.07 27.72 -26.65
C ARG A 664 12.22 27.82 -25.14
N GLY A 665 12.97 28.80 -24.67
CA GLY A 665 13.00 29.11 -23.24
C GLY A 665 11.60 29.43 -22.70
N ARG A 666 11.50 29.74 -21.41
CA ARG A 666 10.20 30.16 -20.86
C ARG A 666 9.73 31.48 -21.50
N PRO A 667 8.40 31.69 -21.64
CA PRO A 667 7.84 32.95 -22.11
C PRO A 667 8.28 34.14 -21.25
N ALA A 668 8.33 35.35 -21.83
CA ALA A 668 8.86 36.54 -21.13
C ALA A 668 8.02 36.95 -19.91
N TRP A 669 6.71 36.65 -19.92
CA TRP A 669 5.82 36.92 -18.78
C TRP A 669 6.10 35.99 -17.58
N ALA A 670 6.75 34.86 -17.80
CA ALA A 670 7.18 33.92 -16.77
C ALA A 670 8.64 34.24 -16.37
N SER A 671 8.83 35.32 -15.60
CA SER A 671 10.15 35.78 -15.16
C SER A 671 10.69 35.10 -13.89
N GLY A 672 9.89 34.23 -13.26
CA GLY A 672 10.26 33.44 -12.08
C GLY A 672 9.14 32.49 -11.66
N PRO A 673 9.44 31.49 -10.81
CA PRO A 673 8.44 30.55 -10.31
C PRO A 673 7.39 31.29 -9.47
N ARG A 674 6.11 31.06 -9.79
CA ARG A 674 4.99 31.75 -9.16
C ARG A 674 3.86 30.80 -8.81
N LEU A 675 3.47 30.81 -7.53
CA LEU A 675 2.23 30.22 -7.03
C LEU A 675 1.21 31.34 -6.81
N VAL A 676 0.07 31.25 -7.51
CA VAL A 676 -1.09 32.09 -7.25
C VAL A 676 -2.10 31.30 -6.42
N VAL A 677 -2.46 31.81 -5.25
CA VAL A 677 -3.43 31.19 -4.33
C VAL A 677 -4.74 31.97 -4.42
N LEU A 678 -5.79 31.30 -4.87
CA LEU A 678 -7.15 31.82 -4.90
C LEU A 678 -7.73 31.69 -3.48
N ASP A 679 -7.79 32.80 -2.77
CA ASP A 679 -8.10 32.85 -1.35
C ASP A 679 -9.46 33.53 -1.10
N PRO A 680 -10.52 32.78 -0.73
CA PRO A 680 -11.80 33.36 -0.40
C PRO A 680 -11.86 34.01 0.99
N ILE A 681 -10.80 33.91 1.79
CA ILE A 681 -10.72 34.37 3.19
C ILE A 681 -9.95 35.70 3.29
N ALA A 682 -8.98 35.95 2.39
CA ALA A 682 -8.05 37.08 2.43
C ALA A 682 -8.70 38.48 2.61
N ASP A 683 -9.96 38.67 2.18
CA ASP A 683 -10.73 39.92 2.32
C ASP A 683 -11.94 39.78 3.27
N GLY A 684 -11.83 38.93 4.30
CA GLY A 684 -12.91 38.72 5.28
C GLY A 684 -14.08 37.88 4.75
N GLY A 685 -13.87 37.15 3.66
CA GLY A 685 -14.82 36.14 3.18
C GLY A 685 -14.77 34.87 4.01
N LYS A 686 -15.41 33.80 3.51
CA LYS A 686 -15.58 32.53 4.23
C LYS A 686 -15.09 31.36 3.40
N THR A 687 -14.72 30.29 4.08
CA THR A 687 -14.42 29.01 3.45
C THR A 687 -15.65 28.49 2.68
N PRO A 688 -15.52 28.13 1.39
CA PRO A 688 -16.60 27.48 0.64
C PRO A 688 -16.99 26.16 1.30
N GLN A 689 -18.31 25.93 1.46
CA GLN A 689 -18.84 24.75 2.17
C GLN A 689 -18.27 23.43 1.63
N GLN A 690 -18.20 23.30 0.31
CA GLN A 690 -17.68 22.11 -0.38
C GLN A 690 -16.18 21.86 -0.15
N TRP A 691 -15.39 22.86 0.25
CA TRP A 691 -13.99 22.66 0.62
C TRP A 691 -13.85 22.09 2.03
N GLY A 692 -14.80 22.38 2.93
CA GLY A 692 -14.84 21.85 4.29
C GLY A 692 -15.07 20.33 4.36
N GLU A 693 -15.58 19.72 3.29
CA GLU A 693 -15.64 18.25 3.16
C GLU A 693 -14.28 17.62 2.86
N VAL A 694 -13.34 18.40 2.30
CA VAL A 694 -12.02 17.93 1.85
C VAL A 694 -10.95 18.26 2.88
N TYR A 695 -10.95 19.50 3.39
CA TYR A 695 -9.96 20.00 4.33
C TYR A 695 -10.62 20.62 5.57
N SER A 696 -9.92 20.56 6.69
CA SER A 696 -10.31 21.27 7.90
C SER A 696 -10.36 22.78 7.65
N GLU A 697 -11.46 23.43 8.03
CA GLU A 697 -11.59 24.89 7.98
C GLU A 697 -10.47 25.57 8.76
N HIS A 698 -10.05 24.99 9.90
CA HIS A 698 -8.93 25.52 10.67
C HIS A 698 -7.65 25.61 9.83
N LEU A 699 -7.27 24.54 9.14
CA LEU A 699 -6.04 24.51 8.33
C LEU A 699 -6.09 25.53 7.18
N LEU A 700 -7.26 25.74 6.58
CA LEU A 700 -7.45 26.74 5.53
C LEU A 700 -7.28 28.17 6.07
N VAL A 701 -7.94 28.48 7.19
CA VAL A 701 -7.84 29.79 7.85
C VAL A 701 -6.40 30.06 8.31
N THR A 702 -5.76 29.10 8.96
CA THR A 702 -4.36 29.23 9.42
C THR A 702 -3.41 29.39 8.23
N THR A 703 -3.64 28.68 7.12
CA THR A 703 -2.86 28.87 5.89
C THR A 703 -3.06 30.27 5.30
N SER A 704 -4.30 30.75 5.17
CA SER A 704 -4.60 32.10 4.66
C SER A 704 -3.89 33.18 5.48
N ARG A 705 -3.98 33.11 6.82
CA ARG A 705 -3.26 34.02 7.73
C ARG A 705 -1.75 33.94 7.58
N THR A 706 -1.21 32.72 7.48
CA THR A 706 0.23 32.49 7.31
C THR A 706 0.72 33.12 6.01
N LEU A 707 -0.01 32.94 4.91
CA LEU A 707 0.31 33.56 3.61
C LEU A 707 0.24 35.10 3.68
N ALA A 708 -0.77 35.65 4.35
CA ALA A 708 -0.88 37.11 4.56
C ALA A 708 0.29 37.69 5.39
N GLY A 709 0.89 36.87 6.27
CA GLY A 709 2.05 37.24 7.06
C GLY A 709 3.39 37.25 6.31
N ILE A 710 3.45 36.69 5.08
CA ILE A 710 4.69 36.60 4.29
C ILE A 710 5.07 37.99 3.77
N LYS A 711 6.04 38.61 4.43
CA LYS A 711 6.57 39.92 4.01
C LYS A 711 7.35 39.79 2.70
N GLY A 712 7.04 40.65 1.74
CA GLY A 712 7.75 40.71 0.45
C GLY A 712 7.23 39.75 -0.62
N GLY A 713 6.27 38.87 -0.33
CA GLY A 713 5.60 38.04 -1.33
C GLY A 713 6.45 36.90 -1.91
N PHE A 714 7.48 36.45 -1.19
CA PHE A 714 8.32 35.32 -1.60
C PHE A 714 8.53 34.31 -0.47
N ILE A 715 8.62 33.03 -0.82
CA ILE A 715 9.10 31.95 0.05
C ILE A 715 10.50 31.54 -0.43
N SER A 716 11.49 31.61 0.45
CA SER A 716 12.83 31.10 0.18
C SER A 716 12.84 29.59 0.35
N ILE A 717 13.13 28.85 -0.72
CA ILE A 717 13.24 27.40 -0.70
C ILE A 717 14.73 27.05 -0.67
N PRO A 718 15.19 26.17 0.25
CA PRO A 718 14.42 25.49 1.28
C PRO A 718 14.22 26.29 2.60
N GLY A 719 14.87 27.45 2.77
CA GLY A 719 15.04 28.12 4.07
C GLY A 719 13.78 28.42 4.89
N ASP A 720 12.69 28.84 4.24
CA ASP A 720 11.44 29.24 4.93
C ASP A 720 10.45 28.08 5.06
N VAL A 721 10.64 26.98 4.31
CA VAL A 721 9.65 25.92 4.13
C VAL A 721 9.30 25.21 5.43
N GLN A 722 10.30 24.76 6.19
CA GLN A 722 10.04 23.98 7.42
C GLN A 722 9.35 24.83 8.49
N GLY A 723 9.79 26.09 8.68
CA GLY A 723 9.16 26.99 9.65
C GLY A 723 7.71 27.30 9.30
N LEU A 724 7.42 27.50 8.01
CA LEU A 724 6.06 27.71 7.52
C LEU A 724 5.17 26.47 7.69
N VAL A 725 5.68 25.27 7.39
CA VAL A 725 4.92 24.03 7.60
C VAL A 725 4.64 23.80 9.08
N GLU A 726 5.62 24.01 9.96
CA GLU A 726 5.42 23.86 11.41
C GLU A 726 4.38 24.86 11.94
N ALA A 727 4.36 26.10 11.42
CA ALA A 727 3.38 27.10 11.83
C ALA A 727 1.91 26.75 11.50
N VAL A 728 1.67 25.87 10.52
CA VAL A 728 0.31 25.49 10.08
C VAL A 728 -0.06 24.06 10.52
N HIS A 729 0.90 23.14 10.53
CA HIS A 729 0.69 21.71 10.74
C HIS A 729 1.36 21.16 12.00
N GLY A 730 2.14 21.98 12.70
CA GLY A 730 2.73 21.63 13.98
C GLY A 730 1.68 21.61 15.11
N ASP A 731 2.07 21.04 16.24
CA ASP A 731 1.25 21.07 17.45
C ASP A 731 1.32 22.49 18.05
N ASN A 732 0.48 23.41 17.58
CA ASN A 732 0.37 24.75 18.17
C ASN A 732 -0.70 24.76 19.29
N GLU A 733 -0.39 25.41 20.41
CA GLU A 733 -1.35 25.63 21.51
C GLU A 733 -2.21 26.90 21.31
N ASP A 734 -2.40 27.34 20.05
CA ASP A 734 -3.02 28.62 19.69
C ASP A 734 -4.56 28.64 19.84
N PHE A 735 -5.07 28.05 20.92
CA PHE A 735 -6.45 28.29 21.34
C PHE A 735 -6.52 29.60 22.12
N ASP A 736 -7.18 30.61 21.54
CA ASP A 736 -7.46 31.86 22.25
C ASP A 736 -8.53 31.62 23.33
N TRP A 737 -8.07 31.28 24.54
CA TRP A 737 -8.90 31.09 25.73
C TRP A 737 -9.73 32.33 26.09
N ASN A 738 -9.36 33.52 25.60
CA ASN A 738 -10.11 34.74 25.85
C ASN A 738 -11.29 34.90 24.88
N ASN A 739 -11.35 34.12 23.80
CA ASN A 739 -12.45 34.14 22.84
C ASN A 739 -12.82 32.75 22.28
N PRO A 740 -13.27 31.82 23.15
CA PRO A 740 -13.60 30.44 22.75
C PRO A 740 -14.83 30.35 21.83
N GLY A 741 -15.62 31.42 21.71
CA GLY A 741 -16.81 31.50 20.85
C GLY A 741 -16.55 31.94 19.41
N SER A 742 -15.34 32.40 19.10
CA SER A 742 -14.94 32.84 17.76
C SER A 742 -15.11 31.74 16.71
N SER A 743 -15.24 32.13 15.44
CA SER A 743 -15.32 31.16 14.33
C SER A 743 -14.04 30.32 14.27
N GLU A 744 -12.89 30.91 14.57
CA GLU A 744 -11.61 30.23 14.51
C GLU A 744 -11.38 29.28 15.69
N ALA A 745 -11.80 29.65 16.90
CA ALA A 745 -11.78 28.73 18.06
C ALA A 745 -12.68 27.51 17.83
N LYS A 746 -13.85 27.70 17.21
CA LYS A 746 -14.75 26.60 16.81
C LYS A 746 -14.13 25.70 15.75
N ALA A 747 -13.54 26.28 14.70
CA ALA A 747 -12.86 25.52 13.66
C ALA A 747 -11.67 24.71 14.21
N TRP A 748 -10.88 25.30 15.12
CA TRP A 748 -9.80 24.61 15.83
C TRP A 748 -10.32 23.44 16.67
N THR A 749 -11.35 23.68 17.48
CA THR A 749 -11.94 22.64 18.35
C THR A 749 -12.50 21.49 17.51
N ALA A 750 -13.18 21.79 16.40
CA ALA A 750 -13.68 20.78 15.46
C ALA A 750 -12.53 20.00 14.80
N HIS A 751 -11.44 20.67 14.42
CA HIS A 751 -10.24 20.04 13.86
C HIS A 751 -9.60 19.06 14.86
N GLN A 752 -9.33 19.51 16.09
CA GLN A 752 -8.75 18.70 17.15
C GLN A 752 -9.67 17.52 17.53
N GLY A 753 -10.98 17.77 17.61
CA GLY A 753 -11.97 16.72 17.86
C GLY A 753 -11.97 15.64 16.77
N LYS A 754 -11.88 16.04 15.50
CA LYS A 754 -11.79 15.11 14.37
C LYS A 754 -10.49 14.30 14.40
N GLU A 755 -9.34 14.93 14.59
CA GLU A 755 -8.06 14.21 14.68
C GLU A 755 -8.03 13.22 15.85
N MET A 756 -8.58 13.61 17.01
CA MET A 756 -8.65 12.74 18.19
C MET A 756 -9.58 11.54 17.93
N ALA A 757 -10.70 11.75 17.25
CA ALA A 757 -11.59 10.67 16.84
C ALA A 757 -10.91 9.70 15.87
N GLU A 758 -10.27 10.21 14.82
CA GLU A 758 -9.50 9.42 13.83
C GLU A 758 -8.42 8.57 14.50
N ARG A 759 -7.60 9.17 15.37
CA ARG A 759 -6.55 8.45 16.11
C ARG A 759 -7.11 7.39 17.05
N SER A 760 -8.22 7.70 17.73
CA SER A 760 -8.86 6.76 18.65
C SER A 760 -9.46 5.56 17.91
N MET A 761 -10.14 5.81 16.78
CA MET A 761 -10.69 4.74 15.93
C MET A 761 -9.57 3.83 15.37
N ALA A 762 -8.49 4.43 14.87
CA ALA A 762 -7.32 3.64 14.43
C ALA A 762 -6.72 2.82 15.58
N GLY A 763 -6.66 3.39 16.79
CA GLY A 763 -6.14 2.70 17.98
C GLY A 763 -6.99 1.51 18.41
N LEU A 764 -8.32 1.57 18.21
CA LEU A 764 -9.26 0.48 18.48
C LEU A 764 -9.19 -0.64 17.44
N LEU A 765 -8.96 -0.28 16.17
CA LEU A 765 -8.91 -1.23 15.05
C LEU A 765 -7.52 -1.84 14.83
N ALA A 766 -6.45 -1.20 15.28
CA ALA A 766 -5.09 -1.71 15.11
C ALA A 766 -4.79 -2.86 16.07
N VAL A 767 -4.08 -3.88 15.59
CA VAL A 767 -3.59 -4.97 16.45
C VAL A 767 -2.69 -4.44 17.58
N PRO A 768 -2.54 -5.17 18.71
CA PRO A 768 -1.66 -4.74 19.80
C PRO A 768 -0.21 -4.51 19.36
N ARG A 769 0.52 -3.71 20.14
CA ARG A 769 1.97 -3.51 19.94
C ARG A 769 2.67 -4.86 20.10
N ALA A 770 3.73 -5.11 19.35
CA ALA A 770 4.38 -6.43 19.27
C ALA A 770 4.77 -7.02 20.65
N ARG A 771 5.20 -6.16 21.57
CA ARG A 771 5.61 -6.54 22.93
C ARG A 771 4.45 -6.64 23.94
N SER A 772 3.25 -6.20 23.55
CA SER A 772 2.04 -6.23 24.36
C SER A 772 1.14 -7.43 24.03
N VAL A 773 1.46 -8.21 22.99
CA VAL A 773 0.70 -9.41 22.61
C VAL A 773 0.92 -10.50 23.66
N SER A 774 -0.15 -10.86 24.37
CA SER A 774 -0.17 -11.98 25.31
C SER A 774 -0.53 -13.29 24.62
N ALA A 775 -1.59 -13.29 23.82
CA ALA A 775 -2.08 -14.43 23.07
C ALA A 775 -2.16 -14.06 21.57
N LEU A 776 -1.96 -15.02 20.67
CA LEU A 776 -1.96 -14.69 19.24
C LEU A 776 -3.35 -14.32 18.72
N HIS A 777 -4.42 -14.78 19.38
CA HIS A 777 -5.79 -14.37 19.04
C HIS A 777 -6.05 -12.87 19.28
N ASP A 778 -5.26 -12.20 20.13
CA ASP A 778 -5.31 -10.74 20.32
C ASP A 778 -5.07 -9.97 18.99
N LEU A 779 -4.49 -10.62 17.97
CA LEU A 779 -4.26 -10.06 16.63
C LEU A 779 -5.51 -10.10 15.74
N HIS A 780 -6.60 -10.73 16.18
CA HIS A 780 -7.86 -10.88 15.44
C HIS A 780 -9.08 -10.57 16.32
N ASP A 781 -8.88 -9.95 17.49
CA ASP A 781 -9.96 -9.55 18.38
C ASP A 781 -10.61 -8.25 17.86
N LEU A 782 -11.92 -8.29 17.63
CA LEU A 782 -12.72 -7.18 17.12
C LEU A 782 -13.99 -7.03 18.00
N PRO A 783 -14.23 -5.86 18.60
CA PRO A 783 -15.45 -5.64 19.38
C PRO A 783 -16.67 -5.51 18.46
N GLY A 784 -17.56 -6.52 18.42
CA GLY A 784 -18.91 -6.39 17.86
C GLY A 784 -19.41 -7.35 16.76
N GLU A 785 -18.75 -8.49 16.49
CA GLU A 785 -19.07 -9.47 15.40
C GLU A 785 -18.95 -8.89 13.97
N GLU A 786 -18.85 -9.62 12.84
CA GLU A 786 -18.39 -10.97 12.49
C GLU A 786 -17.49 -10.88 11.21
N ASP A 787 -17.21 -9.65 10.74
CA ASP A 787 -16.98 -9.40 9.34
C ASP A 787 -15.73 -8.54 9.08
N GLU A 788 -14.65 -9.20 8.65
CA GLU A 788 -13.36 -8.60 8.30
C GLU A 788 -13.47 -7.47 7.24
N TRP A 789 -14.57 -7.39 6.50
CA TRP A 789 -14.78 -6.43 5.41
C TRP A 789 -15.08 -5.00 5.88
N GLU A 790 -15.44 -4.79 7.15
CA GLU A 790 -15.62 -3.44 7.71
C GLU A 790 -14.29 -2.76 8.08
N VAL A 791 -13.19 -3.52 8.15
CA VAL A 791 -11.88 -3.00 8.55
C VAL A 791 -11.16 -2.38 7.35
N SER A 792 -11.09 -1.05 7.33
CA SER A 792 -10.42 -0.28 6.26
C SER A 792 -9.09 0.33 6.71
N THR A 793 -8.15 0.47 5.78
CA THR A 793 -6.88 1.20 6.00
C THR A 793 -7.05 2.72 5.97
N ARG A 794 -8.23 3.22 5.58
CA ARG A 794 -8.57 4.64 5.48
C ARG A 794 -9.95 4.91 6.05
N LEU A 795 -10.07 5.91 6.91
CA LEU A 795 -11.35 6.24 7.54
C LEU A 795 -12.29 6.97 6.58
N GLY A 796 -13.55 6.52 6.50
CA GLY A 796 -14.61 7.20 5.73
C GLY A 796 -14.41 7.20 4.21
N ALA A 797 -13.50 6.37 3.71
CA ALA A 797 -13.13 6.25 2.30
C ALA A 797 -13.82 5.06 1.61
N ASP A 798 -15.04 4.71 2.02
CA ASP A 798 -15.81 3.64 1.37
C ASP A 798 -16.03 4.03 -0.10
N SER A 799 -15.27 3.38 -0.98
CA SER A 799 -15.33 3.61 -2.41
C SER A 799 -15.87 2.36 -3.09
N VAL A 800 -16.91 2.53 -3.89
CA VAL A 800 -17.47 1.47 -4.74
C VAL A 800 -17.01 1.70 -6.17
N ARG A 801 -16.79 0.62 -6.91
CA ARG A 801 -16.45 0.69 -8.33
C ARG A 801 -17.73 0.77 -9.15
N LEU A 802 -17.90 1.89 -9.84
CA LEU A 802 -19.01 2.13 -10.75
C LEU A 802 -18.55 1.88 -12.19
N LEU A 803 -19.21 0.96 -12.88
CA LEU A 803 -19.11 0.80 -14.32
C LEU A 803 -20.23 1.60 -14.98
N CYS A 804 -19.89 2.49 -15.90
CA CYS A 804 -20.88 3.14 -16.75
C CYS A 804 -21.08 2.31 -18.02
N ALA A 805 -22.30 1.84 -18.25
CA ALA A 805 -22.70 1.13 -19.46
C ALA A 805 -23.78 1.93 -20.20
N TYR A 806 -23.94 1.68 -21.49
CA TYR A 806 -24.84 2.41 -22.37
C TYR A 806 -25.93 1.48 -22.89
N VAL A 807 -27.19 1.89 -22.78
CA VAL A 807 -28.34 1.15 -23.32
C VAL A 807 -28.68 1.77 -24.67
N GLN A 808 -28.38 1.06 -25.74
CA GLN A 808 -28.61 1.48 -27.12
C GLN A 808 -30.10 1.49 -27.47
N GLU A 809 -30.47 2.14 -28.57
CA GLU A 809 -31.88 2.29 -28.99
C GLU A 809 -32.54 0.93 -29.33
N ASP A 810 -31.74 -0.09 -29.67
CA ASP A 810 -32.17 -1.47 -29.90
C ASP A 810 -32.25 -2.32 -28.61
N GLY A 811 -31.92 -1.72 -27.45
CA GLY A 811 -31.92 -2.36 -26.14
C GLY A 811 -30.64 -3.10 -25.78
N GLN A 812 -29.64 -3.16 -26.67
CA GLN A 812 -28.34 -3.75 -26.34
C GLN A 812 -27.59 -2.90 -25.30
N VAL A 813 -26.82 -3.55 -24.44
CA VAL A 813 -25.99 -2.87 -23.45
C VAL A 813 -24.53 -2.93 -23.88
N THR A 814 -23.91 -1.76 -24.02
CA THR A 814 -22.53 -1.61 -24.51
C THR A 814 -21.66 -0.88 -23.49
N LEU A 815 -20.34 -1.05 -23.59
CA LEU A 815 -19.34 -0.37 -22.78
C LEU A 815 -18.98 1.02 -23.33
N ASP A 816 -19.25 1.26 -24.62
CA ASP A 816 -19.00 2.49 -25.36
C ASP A 816 -20.30 3.13 -25.85
N LEU A 817 -20.23 4.41 -26.22
CA LEU A 817 -21.40 5.18 -26.65
C LEU A 817 -21.81 4.83 -28.08
N GLU A 818 -20.83 4.52 -28.92
CA GLU A 818 -20.95 4.23 -30.35
C GLU A 818 -21.65 2.88 -30.62
N GLY A 819 -21.69 1.99 -29.63
CA GLY A 819 -22.38 0.72 -29.68
C GLY A 819 -21.52 -0.43 -30.23
N GLU A 820 -20.21 -0.24 -30.31
CA GLU A 820 -19.26 -1.18 -30.93
C GLU A 820 -18.79 -2.27 -29.97
N GLN A 821 -18.86 -2.05 -28.65
CA GLN A 821 -18.32 -2.93 -27.63
C GLN A 821 -19.43 -3.38 -26.68
N LEU A 822 -19.95 -4.58 -26.91
CA LEU A 822 -20.97 -5.19 -26.06
C LEU A 822 -20.49 -5.36 -24.62
N LEU A 823 -21.41 -5.24 -23.66
CA LEU A 823 -21.13 -5.57 -22.26
C LEU A 823 -20.80 -7.08 -22.17
N PRO A 824 -19.60 -7.47 -21.70
CA PRO A 824 -19.22 -8.87 -21.69
C PRO A 824 -20.10 -9.71 -20.74
N GLU A 825 -20.61 -10.83 -21.23
CA GLU A 825 -21.34 -11.83 -20.44
C GLU A 825 -20.55 -13.14 -20.34
N ALA A 826 -20.90 -13.97 -19.35
CA ALA A 826 -20.28 -15.27 -19.19
C ALA A 826 -20.58 -16.18 -20.40
N GLY A 827 -19.60 -17.00 -20.79
CA GLY A 827 -19.75 -17.96 -21.88
C GLY A 827 -20.76 -19.07 -21.55
N SER A 828 -20.94 -20.01 -22.49
CA SER A 828 -21.84 -21.16 -22.31
C SER A 828 -21.45 -22.09 -21.15
N ASP A 829 -20.21 -21.99 -20.66
CA ASP A 829 -19.68 -22.69 -19.49
C ASP A 829 -19.91 -21.93 -18.17
N GLY A 830 -20.60 -20.79 -18.22
CA GLY A 830 -20.90 -19.93 -17.07
C GLY A 830 -19.71 -19.11 -16.58
N LYS A 831 -18.60 -19.02 -17.34
CA LYS A 831 -17.38 -18.32 -16.89
C LYS A 831 -17.09 -17.07 -17.71
N MET A 832 -16.49 -16.09 -17.03
CA MET A 832 -15.95 -14.87 -17.65
C MET A 832 -14.49 -15.11 -18.06
N THR A 833 -14.10 -14.72 -19.28
CA THR A 833 -12.69 -14.72 -19.67
C THR A 833 -11.94 -13.61 -18.96
N VAL A 834 -10.65 -13.80 -18.69
CA VAL A 834 -9.89 -12.78 -17.96
C VAL A 834 -9.74 -11.48 -18.76
N SER A 835 -9.63 -11.55 -20.08
CA SER A 835 -9.65 -10.38 -20.97
C SER A 835 -10.95 -9.58 -20.82
N SER A 836 -12.11 -10.24 -20.74
CA SER A 836 -13.40 -9.59 -20.51
C SER A 836 -13.49 -8.96 -19.12
N VAL A 837 -13.01 -9.64 -18.07
CA VAL A 837 -12.95 -9.05 -16.71
C VAL A 837 -12.07 -7.80 -16.72
N ARG A 838 -10.91 -7.85 -17.38
CA ARG A 838 -9.99 -6.70 -17.50
C ARG A 838 -10.60 -5.54 -18.26
N GLU A 839 -11.27 -5.80 -19.38
CA GLU A 839 -11.97 -4.79 -20.18
C GLU A 839 -12.99 -4.04 -19.33
N VAL A 840 -13.84 -4.77 -18.60
CA VAL A 840 -14.81 -4.18 -17.65
C VAL A 840 -14.10 -3.37 -16.58
N MET A 841 -13.09 -3.95 -15.92
CA MET A 841 -12.45 -3.35 -14.76
C MET A 841 -11.65 -2.09 -15.10
N ARG A 842 -11.03 -2.02 -16.29
CA ARG A 842 -10.35 -0.82 -16.80
C ARG A 842 -11.30 0.37 -17.00
N ARG A 843 -12.59 0.10 -17.24
CA ARG A 843 -13.63 1.13 -17.41
C ARG A 843 -14.35 1.53 -16.12
N THR A 844 -14.02 0.91 -14.99
CA THR A 844 -14.62 1.29 -13.70
C THR A 844 -14.12 2.64 -13.19
N ILE A 845 -14.98 3.32 -12.46
CA ILE A 845 -14.73 4.62 -11.83
C ILE A 845 -14.92 4.46 -10.31
N PRO A 846 -13.93 4.82 -9.47
CA PRO A 846 -14.12 4.83 -8.03
C PRO A 846 -15.05 5.99 -7.64
N VAL A 847 -16.16 5.68 -6.97
CA VAL A 847 -17.12 6.65 -6.42
C VAL A 847 -17.33 6.38 -4.94
N ARG A 848 -17.70 7.40 -4.16
CA ARG A 848 -18.01 7.18 -2.74
C ARG A 848 -19.28 6.34 -2.60
N ALA A 849 -19.28 5.38 -1.67
CA ALA A 849 -20.39 4.46 -1.44
C ALA A 849 -21.71 5.20 -1.11
N ASP A 850 -21.63 6.34 -0.41
CA ASP A 850 -22.79 7.17 -0.05
C ASP A 850 -23.55 7.71 -1.28
N TRP A 851 -22.95 7.71 -2.47
CA TRP A 851 -23.62 8.11 -3.70
C TRP A 851 -24.68 7.13 -4.15
N LEU A 852 -24.54 5.87 -3.76
CA LEU A 852 -25.37 4.76 -4.21
C LEU A 852 -26.25 4.23 -3.07
N LYS A 853 -26.15 4.79 -1.86
CA LYS A 853 -26.86 4.31 -0.67
C LYS A 853 -28.39 4.37 -0.80
N GLU A 854 -28.90 5.37 -1.53
CA GLU A 854 -30.33 5.56 -1.81
C GLU A 854 -30.75 4.97 -3.17
N ALA A 855 -29.83 4.33 -3.89
CA ALA A 855 -30.16 3.70 -5.15
C ALA A 855 -30.99 2.44 -4.91
N ASP A 856 -31.92 2.14 -5.81
CA ASP A 856 -32.52 0.81 -5.88
C ASP A 856 -31.40 -0.20 -6.21
N PRO A 857 -31.09 -1.18 -5.33
CA PRO A 857 -29.98 -2.11 -5.53
C PRO A 857 -30.05 -2.84 -6.88
N ASP A 858 -31.25 -3.20 -7.33
CA ASP A 858 -31.46 -3.92 -8.58
C ASP A 858 -31.16 -3.05 -9.81
N SER A 859 -31.41 -1.74 -9.72
CA SER A 859 -31.16 -0.79 -10.83
C SER A 859 -29.68 -0.64 -11.18
N ILE A 860 -28.81 -0.82 -10.18
CA ILE A 860 -27.35 -0.68 -10.30
C ILE A 860 -26.62 -2.02 -10.10
N ALA A 861 -27.34 -3.13 -10.03
CA ALA A 861 -26.75 -4.46 -9.90
C ALA A 861 -25.96 -4.85 -11.17
N PRO A 862 -24.87 -5.61 -11.03
CA PRO A 862 -24.19 -6.19 -12.18
C PRO A 862 -25.08 -7.22 -12.88
N PRO A 863 -24.78 -7.60 -14.14
CA PRO A 863 -25.42 -8.73 -14.80
C PRO A 863 -25.44 -9.99 -13.94
N LYS A 864 -26.50 -10.81 -14.06
CA LYS A 864 -26.63 -12.06 -13.27
C LYS A 864 -25.46 -13.01 -13.48
N SER A 865 -24.90 -13.05 -14.68
CA SER A 865 -23.72 -13.83 -15.04
C SER A 865 -22.45 -13.43 -14.26
N TRP A 866 -22.44 -12.27 -13.60
CA TRP A 866 -21.31 -11.78 -12.82
C TRP A 866 -21.46 -12.04 -11.31
N MET A 867 -22.64 -12.45 -10.84
CA MET A 867 -22.96 -12.52 -9.40
C MET A 867 -22.07 -13.50 -8.62
N GLU A 868 -21.61 -14.57 -9.28
CA GLU A 868 -20.71 -15.55 -8.68
C GLU A 868 -19.23 -15.22 -8.94
N HIS A 869 -18.93 -14.16 -9.71
CA HIS A 869 -17.57 -13.81 -10.09
C HIS A 869 -16.92 -12.90 -9.02
N PRO A 870 -15.82 -13.32 -8.36
CA PRO A 870 -15.25 -12.63 -7.19
C PRO A 870 -14.88 -11.16 -7.40
N MET A 871 -14.64 -10.74 -8.64
CA MET A 871 -14.22 -9.37 -8.97
C MET A 871 -15.32 -8.48 -9.55
N LEU A 872 -16.38 -9.11 -10.06
CA LEU A 872 -17.43 -8.42 -10.82
C LEU A 872 -18.74 -8.34 -10.03
N ALA A 873 -18.97 -9.26 -9.09
CA ALA A 873 -20.15 -9.31 -8.23
C ALA A 873 -20.36 -8.02 -7.42
N ASP A 874 -19.26 -7.40 -6.97
CA ASP A 874 -19.33 -6.18 -6.15
C ASP A 874 -19.37 -4.88 -6.97
N LEU A 875 -19.31 -4.97 -8.29
CA LEU A 875 -19.44 -3.77 -9.13
C LEU A 875 -20.85 -3.21 -9.05
N ARG A 876 -20.96 -1.90 -9.30
CA ARG A 876 -22.23 -1.25 -9.57
C ARG A 876 -22.25 -0.81 -11.01
N VAL A 877 -23.34 -1.08 -11.73
CA VAL A 877 -23.46 -0.80 -13.16
C VAL A 877 -24.50 0.30 -13.40
N LEU A 878 -24.03 1.49 -13.79
CA LEU A 878 -24.87 2.61 -14.19
C LEU A 878 -25.25 2.47 -15.66
N ARG A 879 -26.49 2.05 -15.94
CA ARG A 879 -27.02 1.87 -17.29
C ARG A 879 -27.61 3.18 -17.83
N GLN A 880 -26.92 3.82 -18.76
CA GLN A 880 -27.29 5.13 -19.32
C GLN A 880 -27.98 4.96 -20.68
N PRO A 881 -29.25 5.38 -20.84
CA PRO A 881 -29.92 5.34 -22.13
C PRO A 881 -29.23 6.24 -23.15
N VAL A 882 -29.00 5.72 -24.36
CA VAL A 882 -28.52 6.49 -25.51
C VAL A 882 -29.73 6.96 -26.30
N GLN A 883 -29.80 8.27 -26.58
CA GLN A 883 -30.84 8.85 -27.41
C GLN A 883 -30.23 9.90 -28.33
N GLY A 884 -30.38 9.73 -29.64
CA GLY A 884 -29.80 10.65 -30.63
C GLY A 884 -28.27 10.76 -30.50
N GLY A 885 -27.61 9.62 -30.26
CA GLY A 885 -26.14 9.53 -30.14
C GLY A 885 -25.56 10.16 -28.87
N SER A 886 -26.38 10.42 -27.85
CA SER A 886 -25.93 11.01 -26.58
C SER A 886 -26.47 10.23 -25.39
N ALA A 887 -25.60 9.99 -24.40
CA ALA A 887 -25.99 9.36 -23.14
C ALA A 887 -26.83 10.31 -22.29
N ARG A 888 -27.96 9.81 -21.79
CA ARG A 888 -28.84 10.52 -20.86
C ARG A 888 -28.39 10.32 -19.43
N ALA A 889 -28.66 11.34 -18.61
CA ALA A 889 -28.37 11.30 -17.20
C ALA A 889 -29.38 10.36 -16.49
N VAL A 890 -28.90 9.57 -15.53
CA VAL A 890 -29.67 8.56 -14.82
C VAL A 890 -29.88 9.03 -13.38
N LYS A 891 -31.11 8.92 -12.89
CA LYS A 891 -31.42 9.23 -11.49
C LYS A 891 -31.01 8.07 -10.60
N VAL A 892 -30.22 8.36 -9.58
CA VAL A 892 -29.73 7.40 -8.58
C VAL A 892 -30.01 8.00 -7.21
N GLY A 893 -31.05 7.51 -6.54
CA GLY A 893 -31.59 8.13 -5.31
C GLY A 893 -32.01 9.58 -5.54
N GLY A 894 -31.57 10.49 -4.68
CA GLY A 894 -31.77 11.95 -4.82
C GLY A 894 -30.87 12.66 -5.83
N ARG A 895 -30.01 11.96 -6.59
CA ARG A 895 -28.95 12.55 -7.43
C ARG A 895 -29.10 12.12 -8.89
N THR A 896 -28.45 12.84 -9.81
CA THR A 896 -28.35 12.43 -11.22
C THR A 896 -26.90 12.22 -11.63
N LEU A 897 -26.61 11.07 -12.25
CA LEU A 897 -25.28 10.69 -12.73
C LEU A 897 -25.24 10.61 -14.26
N ARG A 898 -24.15 11.08 -14.87
CA ARG A 898 -23.88 10.92 -16.30
C ARG A 898 -22.39 10.87 -16.57
N LEU A 899 -21.94 9.92 -17.39
CA LEU A 899 -20.57 9.91 -17.89
C LEU A 899 -20.46 10.85 -19.10
N ASP A 900 -19.67 11.91 -18.95
CA ASP A 900 -19.34 12.84 -20.01
C ASP A 900 -17.95 12.53 -20.59
N LYS A 901 -17.81 12.57 -21.91
CA LYS A 901 -16.56 12.21 -22.60
C LYS A 901 -15.40 13.11 -22.19
N ASP A 902 -15.68 14.40 -21.95
CA ASP A 902 -14.66 15.40 -21.65
C ASP A 902 -14.51 15.70 -20.17
N CYS A 903 -15.60 15.58 -19.41
CA CYS A 903 -15.65 15.93 -17.99
C CYS A 903 -15.62 14.72 -17.04
N GLY A 904 -15.69 13.50 -17.58
CA GLY A 904 -15.82 12.28 -16.78
C GLY A 904 -17.19 12.18 -16.12
N LEU A 905 -17.28 11.48 -14.99
CA LEU A 905 -18.54 11.26 -14.29
C LEU A 905 -19.04 12.57 -13.64
N LEU A 906 -20.14 13.08 -14.18
CA LEU A 906 -20.88 14.21 -13.66
C LEU A 906 -21.86 13.73 -12.58
N ARG A 907 -21.95 14.51 -11.49
CA ARG A 907 -22.92 14.35 -10.43
C ARG A 907 -23.67 15.68 -10.26
N ARG A 908 -24.99 15.64 -10.37
CA ARG A 908 -25.88 16.79 -10.17
C ARG A 908 -26.95 16.49 -9.13
#